data_AF-A0A2T2SUN5-F1
#
_entry.id   AF-A0A2T2SUN5-F1
#
_cell.length_a   1.000
_cell.length_b   1.000
_cell.length_c   1.000
_cell.angle_alpha   90.00
_cell.angle_beta   90.00
_cell.angle_gamma   90.00
#
_symmetry.space_group_name_H-M   'P 1'
#
loop_
_entity.id
_entity.type
_entity.pdbx_description
1 polymer ?
#
loop_
_entity_poly.entity_id
_entity_poly.type
_entity_poly.pdbx_seq_one_letter_code
_entity_poly.pdbx_strand_id
1 'polypeptide(L)'
;MLSRGALPDLLSTQDCPPMHTPAISGDKEGRTCPSHGDPAAGDMMGWIQPITVLAAALLTLTAGMKPQQVRAQPTSRSIAVLEIPEDDGSIDPIKTYGAEYLAQTAGIPFATTTSVESAASHALVIATSGIDGDTFSPSQRETLRTYVEQGGVFLAGNFKDPGLFDLFGITGEDHARTRHRINFFRHALPEPFDWMDEPREQTISLGDPDRDLVALSRSYAAGDAEVLAQFDDGSPAFTRHDYGDGVAYLLGVSLRDMTVRNQMNRDFTAQRTFSNGFEPSGDVFPLLVRSLFREHVENAVWTHTAPMENQSMLIVTHDVDSESGMVRMNQFAEYEQSQGITANYYITTRYIDDNLSPDYYTPHRDSIAKLHDQGQRIGSHSVGHFPDFDELPLGTLGNTQENYTPQHNGDETIDGTILGELEVSQALLEEDAPQEIVSFRAGHLLYPNRLVNGLDTLGYRYNSTYSANTVMTSFPYRNVKGRTFSGPLTEVWEVPMTISDVFRDEPISEENWPEKVDIWLDAFEKYAANGSPVVLLIHPDRGYKLDAEQSFVEQLPSDVAIVSTEAFGQFWKNRLSTGVETDRQGETLTIQLTNRQILPDSLSLVVDGGADLESITLQNEDGFALAHQTTPRPDGQLLIHSASPTGGDLLAEVARPVDADGNIGFGATGASLRFFGTSGSAMVTVQKFRGGPDGAEDIPEENVSDFRFVVTAGSGLGFDSTKVQLGIPSLAGVEAPDDIQIYRRETPDGGSFTALETKADDNGTPGDISDDTLSVTTDSFGEFVLASDSNPLPVEMSGFDAKSTGTKVRLTWTTASESGNTGFEVQRMSDGMQHGSWGQVGFVESRAPGGTTSEPTSYRFTDEDVPYGADSLRYRLRQVDADGSTRFTDPITIRRPVGDVKLLAPTPNPVRQTATIRYAVPNRQRLAIHLYDVLGRRVQTLDNGPRKGRHAARLDASDLPSGTYFLRLEAEHAVRTEKMTVIQ
;
A
#
# COMPACT_ATOMS: atom_id res chain seq x y z
N MET A 1 37.62 10.72 14.55
CA MET A 1 37.96 10.01 15.83
C MET A 1 36.91 10.26 16.92
N LEU A 2 36.75 9.38 17.93
CA LEU A 2 36.29 9.75 19.28
C LEU A 2 36.78 8.75 20.35
N SER A 3 37.00 9.17 21.59
CA SER A 3 37.81 8.44 22.58
C SER A 3 37.03 7.74 23.70
N ARG A 4 37.58 6.60 24.16
CA ARG A 4 37.00 5.77 25.24
C ARG A 4 37.02 6.47 26.60
N GLY A 5 35.88 6.54 27.28
CA GLY A 5 35.79 6.61 28.74
C GLY A 5 35.53 5.22 29.31
N ALA A 6 36.34 4.77 30.29
CA ALA A 6 36.24 3.42 30.83
C ALA A 6 35.62 3.40 32.25
N LEU A 7 34.77 2.40 32.52
CA LEU A 7 34.34 1.98 33.85
C LEU A 7 34.67 0.48 34.03
N PRO A 8 35.07 0.03 35.23
CA PRO A 8 35.54 -1.34 35.44
C PRO A 8 34.44 -2.32 35.86
N ASP A 9 34.59 -3.58 35.46
CA ASP A 9 33.83 -4.72 36.02
C ASP A 9 34.06 -4.89 37.53
N LEU A 10 33.01 -5.35 38.24
CA LEU A 10 33.18 -6.25 39.38
C LEU A 10 31.94 -7.14 39.56
N LEU A 11 32.19 -8.43 39.80
CA LEU A 11 31.21 -9.52 39.74
C LEU A 11 30.41 -9.68 41.06
N SER A 12 29.16 -10.15 40.97
CA SER A 12 28.71 -11.49 41.42
C SER A 12 27.36 -11.59 42.17
N THR A 13 26.46 -12.42 41.61
CA THR A 13 25.60 -13.43 42.28
C THR A 13 24.55 -13.06 43.36
N GLN A 14 23.28 -13.28 42.96
CA GLN A 14 22.29 -14.21 43.58
C GLN A 14 21.23 -13.77 44.63
N ASP A 15 20.09 -14.46 44.47
CA ASP A 15 19.01 -14.88 45.40
C ASP A 15 17.90 -13.90 45.90
N CYS A 16 16.66 -14.23 45.51
CA CYS A 16 15.39 -13.97 46.22
C CYS A 16 15.14 -15.09 47.29
N PRO A 17 14.03 -15.17 48.08
CA PRO A 17 12.75 -14.42 48.13
C PRO A 17 12.41 -14.00 49.61
N PRO A 18 11.18 -14.05 50.22
CA PRO A 18 9.77 -14.09 49.75
C PRO A 18 8.82 -13.05 50.42
N MET A 19 7.50 -13.17 50.14
CA MET A 19 6.38 -12.38 50.71
C MET A 19 6.03 -12.71 52.17
N HIS A 20 5.31 -11.83 52.89
CA HIS A 20 4.23 -12.19 53.84
C HIS A 20 3.33 -11.01 54.30
N THR A 21 2.06 -11.31 54.63
CA THR A 21 1.05 -10.48 55.35
C THR A 21 0.49 -11.31 56.54
N PRO A 22 -0.55 -10.94 57.36
CA PRO A 22 -1.44 -9.74 57.44
C PRO A 22 -1.81 -9.24 58.90
N ALA A 23 -2.84 -8.37 59.03
CA ALA A 23 -3.99 -8.47 59.99
C ALA A 23 -4.30 -7.40 61.12
N ILE A 24 -5.57 -6.90 61.11
CA ILE A 24 -6.51 -6.53 62.24
C ILE A 24 -6.33 -5.24 63.09
N SER A 25 -7.34 -4.32 63.09
CA SER A 25 -8.24 -4.02 64.27
C SER A 25 -9.22 -2.80 64.15
N GLY A 26 -10.48 -2.99 64.60
CA GLY A 26 -11.42 -1.96 65.15
C GLY A 26 -12.34 -1.13 64.23
N ASP A 27 -13.31 -0.29 64.69
CA ASP A 27 -14.18 -0.33 65.91
C ASP A 27 -15.31 0.76 65.92
N LYS A 28 -16.62 0.36 65.98
CA LYS A 28 -17.88 1.16 66.26
C LYS A 28 -18.31 2.30 65.28
N GLU A 29 -19.60 2.57 65.02
CA GLU A 29 -20.96 2.05 65.41
C GLU A 29 -21.87 2.04 64.14
N GLY A 30 -23.13 1.56 64.07
CA GLY A 30 -24.07 1.06 65.08
C GLY A 30 -25.54 0.88 64.61
N ARG A 31 -26.46 0.77 65.58
CA ARG A 31 -27.96 0.89 65.53
C ARG A 31 -28.81 0.17 64.44
N THR A 32 -29.04 -1.14 64.65
CA THR A 32 -30.39 -1.82 64.77
C THR A 32 -31.62 -1.29 64.00
N CYS A 33 -32.29 -2.08 63.13
CA CYS A 33 -33.32 -3.14 63.40
C CYS A 33 -34.70 -2.62 63.91
N PRO A 34 -35.88 -3.29 63.70
CA PRO A 34 -36.18 -4.76 63.70
C PRO A 34 -37.21 -5.20 62.58
N SER A 35 -37.90 -6.37 62.47
CA SER A 35 -37.75 -7.82 62.86
C SER A 35 -38.92 -8.69 62.29
N HIS A 36 -38.71 -10.00 62.06
CA HIS A 36 -39.71 -11.09 61.83
C HIS A 36 -40.53 -11.06 60.50
N GLY A 37 -41.13 -12.16 59.98
CA GLY A 37 -41.13 -13.59 60.36
C GLY A 37 -42.10 -14.46 59.50
N ASP A 38 -41.83 -15.77 59.39
CA ASP A 38 -42.55 -16.88 58.70
C ASP A 38 -44.02 -17.13 59.20
N PRO A 39 -44.91 -18.02 58.62
CA PRO A 39 -44.71 -19.09 57.59
C PRO A 39 -45.86 -19.43 56.56
N ALA A 40 -45.57 -20.39 55.66
CA ALA A 40 -46.38 -21.56 55.18
C ALA A 40 -47.71 -21.49 54.34
N ALA A 41 -47.69 -22.25 53.22
CA ALA A 41 -48.66 -23.23 52.67
C ALA A 41 -50.14 -22.88 52.27
N GLY A 42 -50.61 -23.43 51.12
CA GLY A 42 -52.04 -23.41 50.71
C GLY A 42 -52.34 -23.98 49.30
N ASP A 43 -53.12 -25.06 49.24
CA ASP A 43 -53.38 -26.00 48.12
C ASP A 43 -54.29 -25.58 46.92
N MET A 44 -54.23 -26.41 45.85
CA MET A 44 -55.29 -26.83 44.89
C MET A 44 -55.99 -25.91 43.83
N MET A 45 -55.99 -26.41 42.57
CA MET A 45 -57.04 -26.38 41.49
C MET A 45 -57.58 -25.03 40.93
N GLY A 46 -57.77 -24.82 39.61
CA GLY A 46 -57.42 -25.62 38.42
C GLY A 46 -58.23 -25.25 37.13
N TRP A 47 -57.83 -25.83 35.98
CA TRP A 47 -58.57 -25.98 34.70
C TRP A 47 -58.72 -24.80 33.68
N ILE A 48 -58.26 -25.07 32.43
CA ILE A 48 -58.87 -24.74 31.10
C ILE A 48 -58.51 -23.43 30.33
N GLN A 49 -57.67 -23.60 29.28
CA GLN A 49 -57.66 -22.91 27.95
C GLN A 49 -57.28 -21.40 27.92
N PRO A 50 -57.07 -20.76 26.73
CA PRO A 50 -55.91 -21.05 25.85
C PRO A 50 -55.21 -19.79 25.26
N ILE A 51 -54.05 -20.00 24.61
CA ILE A 51 -53.41 -19.18 23.55
C ILE A 51 -53.57 -17.65 23.67
N THR A 52 -52.58 -16.95 24.26
CA THR A 52 -52.24 -15.55 23.89
C THR A 52 -50.86 -15.10 24.40
N VAL A 53 -49.80 -15.88 24.12
CA VAL A 53 -48.40 -15.47 24.39
C VAL A 53 -47.70 -15.17 23.07
N LEU A 54 -48.16 -14.11 22.39
CA LEU A 54 -47.53 -13.59 21.16
C LEU A 54 -47.73 -12.07 20.97
N ALA A 55 -48.17 -11.37 22.03
CA ALA A 55 -48.46 -9.92 22.01
C ALA A 55 -47.69 -9.10 23.07
N ALA A 56 -47.05 -9.76 24.04
CA ALA A 56 -46.29 -9.09 25.11
C ALA A 56 -44.79 -8.94 24.81
N ALA A 57 -44.22 -9.81 23.97
CA ALA A 57 -42.81 -9.74 23.57
C ALA A 57 -42.53 -8.70 22.46
N LEU A 58 -43.58 -8.14 21.82
CA LEU A 58 -43.46 -7.18 20.72
C LEU A 58 -43.53 -5.70 21.16
N LEU A 59 -43.84 -5.42 22.44
CA LEU A 59 -43.98 -4.04 22.95
C LEU A 59 -42.82 -3.56 23.84
N THR A 60 -41.83 -4.40 24.10
CA THR A 60 -40.57 -4.01 24.79
C THR A 60 -39.36 -3.98 23.87
N LEU A 61 -39.55 -4.21 22.56
CA LEU A 61 -38.51 -4.10 21.52
C LEU A 61 -38.58 -2.78 20.72
N THR A 62 -39.59 -1.94 20.96
CA THR A 62 -39.79 -0.65 20.27
C THR A 62 -39.44 0.57 21.14
N ALA A 63 -38.79 0.35 22.29
CA ALA A 63 -38.46 1.41 23.26
C ALA A 63 -36.99 1.92 23.15
N GLY A 64 -36.19 1.36 22.23
CA GLY A 64 -34.81 1.79 21.97
C GLY A 64 -34.65 2.70 20.75
N MET A 65 -35.59 2.70 19.82
CA MET A 65 -35.55 3.58 18.65
C MET A 65 -36.11 4.96 19.02
N LYS A 66 -35.23 5.94 19.23
CA LYS A 66 -35.62 7.35 19.05
C LYS A 66 -36.24 7.45 17.64
N PRO A 67 -37.36 8.17 17.44
CA PRO A 67 -37.81 8.46 16.08
C PRO A 67 -36.71 9.22 15.34
N GLN A 68 -36.43 8.84 14.09
CA GLN A 68 -35.58 9.63 13.20
C GLN A 68 -36.23 11.01 13.00
N GLN A 69 -35.81 11.98 13.81
CA GLN A 69 -35.93 13.38 13.41
C GLN A 69 -35.03 13.56 12.19
N VAL A 70 -35.51 14.33 11.21
CA VAL A 70 -34.70 14.70 10.05
C VAL A 70 -33.56 15.59 10.56
N ARG A 71 -32.39 14.99 10.76
CA ARG A 71 -31.19 15.67 11.27
C ARG A 71 -30.79 16.79 10.33
N ALA A 72 -30.42 17.94 10.87
CA ALA A 72 -29.80 19.03 10.12
C ALA A 72 -28.31 18.73 9.91
N GLN A 73 -28.02 17.65 9.18
CA GLN A 73 -26.64 17.23 8.90
C GLN A 73 -25.85 18.32 8.17
N PRO A 74 -24.53 18.45 8.41
CA PRO A 74 -23.66 19.26 7.59
C PRO A 74 -23.80 18.91 6.11
N THR A 75 -23.85 19.92 5.25
CA THR A 75 -24.20 19.76 3.83
C THR A 75 -23.12 19.10 2.98
N SER A 76 -21.87 19.07 3.44
CA SER A 76 -20.75 18.43 2.74
C SER A 76 -20.17 17.27 3.55
N ARG A 77 -20.10 16.09 2.91
CA ARG A 77 -19.52 14.85 3.46
C ARG A 77 -18.00 14.84 3.28
N SER A 78 -17.34 15.80 3.91
CA SER A 78 -15.90 16.11 3.78
C SER A 78 -15.35 16.80 5.04
N ILE A 79 -14.05 17.11 5.06
CA ILE A 79 -13.36 17.81 6.15
C ILE A 79 -13.16 19.30 5.82
N ALA A 80 -13.44 20.20 6.76
CA ALA A 80 -12.97 21.59 6.68
C ALA A 80 -11.67 21.76 7.48
N VAL A 81 -10.58 22.12 6.79
CA VAL A 81 -9.34 22.60 7.43
C VAL A 81 -9.54 24.09 7.74
N LEU A 82 -9.87 24.40 9.00
CA LEU A 82 -10.14 25.76 9.46
C LEU A 82 -8.81 26.45 9.81
N GLU A 83 -8.39 27.33 8.91
CA GLU A 83 -7.19 28.15 9.06
C GLU A 83 -7.42 29.23 10.13
N ILE A 84 -6.63 29.14 11.21
CA ILE A 84 -6.60 30.13 12.28
C ILE A 84 -5.44 31.10 12.02
N PRO A 85 -5.69 32.40 11.77
CA PRO A 85 -4.63 33.39 11.56
C PRO A 85 -3.76 33.63 12.81
N GLU A 86 -2.54 34.13 12.60
CA GLU A 86 -1.70 34.69 13.66
C GLU A 86 -2.21 36.08 14.12
N ASP A 87 -1.65 36.62 15.21
CA ASP A 87 -1.97 37.94 15.79
C ASP A 87 -1.90 39.12 14.79
N ASP A 88 -1.14 38.99 13.70
CA ASP A 88 -0.99 40.00 12.64
C ASP A 88 -1.94 39.81 11.44
N GLY A 89 -2.77 38.76 11.47
CA GLY A 89 -3.71 38.38 10.41
C GLY A 89 -3.10 37.56 9.27
N SER A 90 -1.82 37.14 9.38
CA SER A 90 -1.21 36.20 8.43
C SER A 90 -1.60 34.75 8.71
N ILE A 91 -1.39 33.86 7.72
CA ILE A 91 -1.57 32.42 7.85
C ILE A 91 -0.19 31.74 7.89
N ASP A 92 0.04 30.84 8.84
CA ASP A 92 1.21 29.95 8.87
C ASP A 92 0.95 28.71 7.97
N PRO A 93 1.57 28.62 6.77
CA PRO A 93 1.32 27.52 5.84
C PRO A 93 1.83 26.17 6.35
N ILE A 94 2.73 26.15 7.34
CA ILE A 94 3.21 24.92 7.98
C ILE A 94 2.20 24.41 9.02
N LYS A 95 1.41 25.29 9.64
CA LYS A 95 0.23 24.88 10.43
C LYS A 95 -0.89 24.36 9.53
N THR A 96 -1.20 25.05 8.44
CA THR A 96 -2.19 24.60 7.44
C THR A 96 -1.81 23.21 6.91
N TYR A 97 -0.61 23.06 6.33
CA TYR A 97 -0.13 21.76 5.83
C TYR A 97 -0.12 20.67 6.91
N GLY A 98 0.19 21.02 8.16
CA GLY A 98 0.17 20.07 9.28
C GLY A 98 -1.20 19.47 9.59
N ALA A 99 -2.29 20.12 9.17
CA ALA A 99 -3.67 19.61 9.24
C ALA A 99 -4.13 19.00 7.90
N GLU A 100 -3.80 19.62 6.75
CA GLU A 100 -4.08 19.07 5.42
C GLU A 100 -3.44 17.68 5.24
N TYR A 101 -2.21 17.49 5.71
CA TYR A 101 -1.52 16.20 5.71
C TYR A 101 -2.31 15.08 6.40
N LEU A 102 -3.09 15.40 7.44
CA LEU A 102 -3.92 14.42 8.14
C LEU A 102 -5.08 13.95 7.25
N ALA A 103 -5.81 14.88 6.63
CA ALA A 103 -6.89 14.58 5.69
C ALA A 103 -6.38 13.87 4.42
N GLN A 104 -5.28 14.37 3.85
CA GLN A 104 -4.56 13.78 2.71
C GLN A 104 -4.16 12.32 2.98
N THR A 105 -3.56 12.04 4.13
CA THR A 105 -3.11 10.69 4.49
C THR A 105 -4.31 9.79 4.81
N ALA A 106 -5.28 10.27 5.58
CA ALA A 106 -6.56 9.59 5.79
C ALA A 106 -7.28 9.25 4.46
N GLY A 107 -7.08 10.05 3.41
CA GLY A 107 -7.68 9.92 2.09
C GLY A 107 -9.05 10.59 1.97
N ILE A 108 -9.41 11.40 2.95
CA ILE A 108 -10.75 12.00 3.06
C ILE A 108 -10.75 13.35 2.32
N PRO A 109 -11.76 13.62 1.47
CA PRO A 109 -11.92 14.92 0.82
C PRO A 109 -11.94 16.07 1.83
N PHE A 110 -11.26 17.17 1.51
CA PHE A 110 -11.21 18.34 2.38
C PHE A 110 -11.18 19.66 1.61
N ALA A 111 -11.59 20.73 2.27
CA ALA A 111 -11.42 22.11 1.81
C ALA A 111 -10.77 22.97 2.90
N THR A 112 -9.86 23.83 2.51
CA THR A 112 -9.13 24.75 3.40
C THR A 112 -9.81 26.13 3.40
N THR A 113 -10.13 26.67 4.58
CA THR A 113 -10.92 27.92 4.70
C THR A 113 -10.62 28.70 5.98
N THR A 114 -10.75 30.02 5.94
CA THR A 114 -10.67 30.92 7.10
C THR A 114 -12.04 31.33 7.67
N SER A 115 -13.15 30.96 7.00
CA SER A 115 -14.50 31.26 7.48
C SER A 115 -15.05 30.11 8.32
N VAL A 116 -15.47 30.42 9.54
CA VAL A 116 -16.13 29.49 10.47
C VAL A 116 -17.49 29.05 9.91
N GLU A 117 -18.18 29.94 9.21
CA GLU A 117 -19.46 29.68 8.54
C GLU A 117 -19.29 28.74 7.34
N SER A 118 -18.19 28.88 6.60
CA SER A 118 -17.80 27.96 5.53
C SER A 118 -17.41 26.59 6.10
N ALA A 119 -16.61 26.56 7.17
CA ALA A 119 -16.19 25.32 7.82
C ALA A 119 -17.37 24.53 8.41
N ALA A 120 -18.33 25.23 9.03
CA ALA A 120 -19.56 24.65 9.60
C ALA A 120 -20.51 23.98 8.59
N SER A 121 -20.20 24.02 7.29
CA SER A 121 -20.94 23.25 6.26
C SER A 121 -20.42 21.83 6.05
N HIS A 122 -19.27 21.47 6.65
CA HIS A 122 -18.58 20.19 6.45
C HIS A 122 -18.80 19.24 7.63
N ALA A 123 -18.72 17.93 7.41
CA ALA A 123 -18.97 16.92 8.44
C ALA A 123 -17.99 16.98 9.63
N LEU A 124 -16.72 17.29 9.38
CA LEU A 124 -15.67 17.42 10.39
C LEU A 124 -14.85 18.70 10.16
N VAL A 125 -14.76 19.56 11.17
CA VAL A 125 -13.87 20.74 11.20
C VAL A 125 -12.60 20.41 11.98
N ILE A 126 -11.44 20.69 11.40
CA ILE A 126 -10.12 20.57 12.06
C ILE A 126 -9.47 21.96 12.12
N ALA A 127 -9.18 22.44 13.33
CA ALA A 127 -8.47 23.72 13.49
C ALA A 127 -6.95 23.58 13.30
N THR A 128 -6.34 24.43 12.46
CA THR A 128 -4.89 24.37 12.18
C THR A 128 -4.00 24.81 13.35
N SER A 129 -4.55 25.59 14.30
CA SER A 129 -3.79 26.17 15.41
C SER A 129 -4.57 26.16 16.75
N GLY A 130 -3.90 26.56 17.84
CA GLY A 130 -4.48 26.57 19.18
C GLY A 130 -5.36 27.79 19.43
N ILE A 131 -6.67 27.56 19.46
CA ILE A 131 -7.73 28.56 19.64
C ILE A 131 -7.74 29.14 21.07
N ASP A 132 -8.06 30.43 21.18
CA ASP A 132 -8.12 31.16 22.44
C ASP A 132 -9.15 32.31 22.56
N GLY A 133 -9.05 33.05 23.67
CA GLY A 133 -9.95 34.14 24.05
C GLY A 133 -10.14 35.24 23.00
N ASP A 134 -9.14 35.48 22.15
CA ASP A 134 -9.17 36.53 21.12
C ASP A 134 -9.34 35.94 19.70
N THR A 135 -9.15 34.63 19.53
CA THR A 135 -9.22 33.91 18.23
C THR A 135 -10.58 34.02 17.53
N PHE A 136 -11.70 33.93 18.27
CA PHE A 136 -13.05 33.93 17.69
C PHE A 136 -13.93 35.04 18.25
N SER A 137 -14.66 35.73 17.37
CA SER A 137 -15.73 36.65 17.78
C SER A 137 -16.87 35.92 18.51
N PRO A 138 -17.66 36.60 19.35
CA PRO A 138 -18.81 35.99 20.03
C PRO A 138 -19.82 35.34 19.07
N SER A 139 -19.99 35.88 17.86
CA SER A 139 -20.81 35.28 16.80
C SER A 139 -20.21 33.98 16.24
N GLN A 140 -18.91 33.92 15.98
CA GLN A 140 -18.24 32.71 15.50
C GLN A 140 -18.27 31.58 16.55
N ARG A 141 -18.12 31.92 17.84
CA ARG A 141 -18.31 30.96 18.94
C ARG A 141 -19.72 30.35 18.93
N GLU A 142 -20.74 31.15 18.65
CA GLU A 142 -22.12 30.68 18.56
C GLU A 142 -22.39 29.86 17.29
N THR A 143 -21.75 30.21 16.16
CA THR A 143 -21.73 29.37 14.95
C THR A 143 -21.13 27.99 15.26
N LEU A 144 -20.02 27.93 16.00
CA LEU A 144 -19.39 26.66 16.40
C LEU A 144 -20.26 25.83 17.36
N ARG A 145 -20.94 26.44 18.34
CA ARG A 145 -21.94 25.73 19.16
C ARG A 145 -23.06 25.16 18.31
N THR A 146 -23.66 26.00 17.47
CA THR A 146 -24.78 25.66 16.59
C THR A 146 -24.42 24.52 15.63
N TYR A 147 -23.21 24.56 15.10
CA TYR A 147 -22.64 23.53 14.22
C TYR A 147 -22.56 22.16 14.91
N VAL A 148 -21.93 22.08 16.08
CA VAL A 148 -21.80 20.82 16.81
C VAL A 148 -23.16 20.36 17.34
N GLU A 149 -24.00 21.27 17.86
CA GLU A 149 -25.35 20.94 18.35
C GLU A 149 -26.22 20.25 17.28
N GLN A 150 -26.01 20.57 16.00
CA GLN A 150 -26.76 20.02 14.86
C GLN A 150 -26.17 18.73 14.26
N GLY A 151 -25.06 18.21 14.81
CA GLY A 151 -24.40 16.99 14.32
C GLY A 151 -23.04 17.20 13.65
N GLY A 152 -22.47 18.40 13.74
CA GLY A 152 -21.09 18.66 13.31
C GLY A 152 -20.04 18.07 14.26
N VAL A 153 -18.84 17.83 13.76
CA VAL A 153 -17.70 17.34 14.54
C VAL A 153 -16.60 18.38 14.56
N PHE A 154 -16.09 18.77 15.73
CA PHE A 154 -15.04 19.79 15.84
C PHE A 154 -13.80 19.27 16.59
N LEU A 155 -12.68 19.14 15.88
CA LEU A 155 -11.38 18.74 16.42
C LEU A 155 -10.46 19.97 16.57
N ALA A 156 -10.00 20.24 17.79
CA ALA A 156 -9.04 21.31 18.07
C ALA A 156 -7.84 20.80 18.88
N GLY A 157 -6.63 21.24 18.50
CA GLY A 157 -5.38 20.94 19.21
C GLY A 157 -4.85 22.14 19.99
N ASN A 158 -4.22 21.93 21.16
CA ASN A 158 -3.57 23.00 21.95
C ASN A 158 -4.52 24.20 22.29
N PHE A 159 -5.80 23.91 22.43
CA PHE A 159 -6.90 24.83 22.74
C PHE A 159 -6.78 25.45 24.15
N LYS A 160 -7.19 26.72 24.31
CA LYS A 160 -7.17 27.48 25.58
C LYS A 160 -8.25 28.60 25.67
N ASP A 161 -9.40 28.50 24.99
CA ASP A 161 -10.47 29.53 25.00
C ASP A 161 -11.56 29.31 26.08
N PRO A 162 -11.63 30.12 27.16
CA PRO A 162 -12.69 30.00 28.16
C PRO A 162 -14.10 30.28 27.61
N GLY A 163 -14.21 30.98 26.47
CA GLY A 163 -15.47 31.28 25.79
C GLY A 163 -16.10 30.11 25.04
N LEU A 164 -15.43 28.94 25.01
CA LEU A 164 -15.90 27.69 24.40
C LEU A 164 -15.67 26.46 25.31
N PHE A 165 -15.34 26.66 26.59
CA PHE A 165 -15.16 25.55 27.57
C PHE A 165 -16.40 24.66 27.70
N ASP A 166 -17.59 25.24 27.58
CA ASP A 166 -18.88 24.54 27.59
C ASP A 166 -19.09 23.63 26.37
N LEU A 167 -18.62 24.06 25.19
CA LEU A 167 -18.68 23.25 23.96
C LEU A 167 -17.84 21.97 24.09
N PHE A 168 -16.67 22.09 24.71
CA PHE A 168 -15.73 20.98 24.89
C PHE A 168 -15.87 20.22 26.22
N GLY A 169 -16.83 20.56 27.08
CA GLY A 169 -17.10 19.84 28.34
C GLY A 169 -15.99 19.96 29.39
N ILE A 170 -15.15 21.00 29.31
CA ILE A 170 -14.00 21.20 30.19
C ILE A 170 -14.20 22.39 31.14
N THR A 171 -13.47 22.40 32.26
CA THR A 171 -13.54 23.46 33.28
C THR A 171 -12.25 24.28 33.40
N GLY A 172 -11.19 23.90 32.66
CA GLY A 172 -9.87 24.50 32.73
C GLY A 172 -8.85 23.78 31.86
N GLU A 173 -7.68 24.40 31.70
CA GLU A 173 -6.52 23.86 30.99
C GLU A 173 -5.24 24.12 31.80
N ASP A 174 -4.25 23.24 31.64
CA ASP A 174 -2.90 23.35 32.19
C ASP A 174 -1.88 22.98 31.10
N HIS A 175 -0.68 23.54 31.12
CA HIS A 175 0.32 23.31 30.07
C HIS A 175 1.70 22.94 30.60
N ALA A 176 2.30 21.94 29.96
CA ALA A 176 3.61 21.42 30.33
C ALA A 176 4.50 21.17 29.11
N ARG A 177 5.80 21.08 29.38
CA ARG A 177 6.83 20.63 28.42
C ARG A 177 7.60 19.42 28.93
N THR A 178 7.08 18.77 29.98
CA THR A 178 7.67 17.67 30.74
C THR A 178 6.77 16.43 30.68
N ARG A 179 6.01 16.31 29.60
CA ARG A 179 5.09 15.19 29.29
C ARG A 179 5.61 14.57 28.01
N HIS A 180 6.10 13.34 28.08
CA HIS A 180 6.89 12.70 27.01
C HIS A 180 6.08 11.68 26.23
N ARG A 181 4.86 11.32 26.68
CA ARG A 181 4.00 10.33 26.04
C ARG A 181 2.51 10.67 26.13
N ILE A 182 1.72 10.15 25.18
CA ILE A 182 0.26 10.04 25.27
C ILE A 182 -0.09 8.56 25.31
N ASN A 183 -1.00 8.16 26.20
CA ASN A 183 -1.46 6.80 26.38
C ASN A 183 -2.98 6.76 26.14
N PHE A 184 -3.41 6.09 25.08
CA PHE A 184 -4.83 5.93 24.72
C PHE A 184 -5.50 4.83 25.53
N PHE A 185 -6.75 5.04 25.91
CA PHE A 185 -7.57 4.04 26.59
C PHE A 185 -8.35 3.22 25.56
N ARG A 186 -7.74 2.14 25.05
CA ARG A 186 -8.34 1.30 23.99
C ARG A 186 -9.77 0.80 24.28
N HIS A 187 -10.13 0.67 25.57
CA HIS A 187 -11.46 0.26 26.03
C HIS A 187 -12.52 1.39 26.06
N ALA A 188 -12.10 2.65 25.89
CA ALA A 188 -12.98 3.83 25.74
C ALA A 188 -13.12 4.27 24.27
N LEU A 189 -12.33 3.68 23.36
CA LEU A 189 -12.41 3.99 21.93
C LEU A 189 -13.47 3.10 21.24
N PRO A 190 -14.38 3.67 20.43
CA PRO A 190 -15.41 2.92 19.73
C PRO A 190 -14.84 2.08 18.57
N GLU A 191 -15.72 1.35 17.90
CA GLU A 191 -15.35 0.35 16.89
C GLU A 191 -14.58 0.88 15.66
N PRO A 192 -14.79 2.11 15.15
CA PRO A 192 -13.96 2.68 14.09
C PRO A 192 -12.47 2.93 14.43
N PHE A 193 -12.07 2.69 15.68
CA PHE A 193 -10.67 2.66 16.15
C PHE A 193 -10.17 1.21 16.36
N ASP A 194 -10.85 0.24 15.72
CA ASP A 194 -10.40 -1.13 15.42
C ASP A 194 -8.87 -1.24 15.35
N TRP A 195 -8.27 -0.49 14.42
CA TRP A 195 -6.85 -0.45 14.06
C TRP A 195 -5.86 -0.13 15.19
N MET A 196 -6.28 0.42 16.35
CA MET A 196 -5.39 0.61 17.50
C MET A 196 -5.18 -0.70 18.27
N ASP A 197 -4.74 -1.77 17.61
CA ASP A 197 -4.55 -3.09 18.21
C ASP A 197 -3.11 -3.37 18.67
N GLU A 198 -2.11 -2.64 18.16
CA GLU A 198 -0.71 -2.74 18.58
C GLU A 198 -0.40 -1.81 19.78
N PRO A 199 0.37 -2.28 20.79
CA PRO A 199 0.75 -1.46 21.96
C PRO A 199 1.52 -0.17 21.63
N ARG A 200 2.12 -0.08 20.43
CA ARG A 200 2.87 1.09 19.98
C ARG A 200 2.00 2.20 19.38
N GLU A 201 0.76 1.92 19.00
CA GLU A 201 -0.25 2.91 18.59
C GLU A 201 -0.95 3.48 19.84
N GLN A 202 -1.22 2.61 20.82
CA GLN A 202 -1.85 3.00 22.08
C GLN A 202 -0.92 3.86 22.95
N THR A 203 0.39 3.89 22.68
CA THR A 203 1.37 4.75 23.36
C THR A 203 2.15 5.59 22.35
N ILE A 204 1.87 6.89 22.28
CA ILE A 204 2.55 7.86 21.41
C ILE A 204 3.77 8.43 22.12
N SER A 205 4.88 8.57 21.41
CA SER A 205 6.07 9.28 21.90
C SER A 205 6.01 10.77 21.52
N LEU A 206 6.32 11.66 22.47
CA LEU A 206 6.39 13.13 22.28
C LEU A 206 7.83 13.68 22.42
N GLY A 207 8.77 12.80 22.78
CA GLY A 207 10.18 13.11 23.00
C GLY A 207 10.85 12.10 23.92
N ASP A 208 12.17 12.10 23.90
CA ASP A 208 13.04 11.29 24.76
C ASP A 208 12.80 11.59 26.26
N PRO A 209 12.42 10.59 27.09
CA PRO A 209 12.21 10.78 28.53
C PRO A 209 13.40 11.35 29.30
N ASP A 210 14.64 11.18 28.81
CA ASP A 210 15.83 11.72 29.46
C ASP A 210 16.06 13.23 29.15
N ARG A 211 15.17 13.87 28.38
CA ARG A 211 15.18 15.32 28.14
C ARG A 211 14.32 16.09 29.12
N ASP A 212 14.87 17.16 29.71
CA ASP A 212 14.13 18.09 30.58
C ASP A 212 12.87 18.72 29.91
N LEU A 213 12.91 18.95 28.59
CA LEU A 213 11.89 19.72 27.87
C LEU A 213 11.65 19.22 26.43
N VAL A 214 10.39 18.94 26.09
CA VAL A 214 9.92 18.51 24.77
C VAL A 214 8.98 19.56 24.12
N ALA A 215 8.01 19.16 23.28
CA ALA A 215 6.98 20.04 22.72
C ALA A 215 6.13 20.71 23.83
N LEU A 216 5.33 21.73 23.46
CA LEU A 216 4.27 22.22 24.34
C LEU A 216 3.08 21.28 24.27
N SER A 217 2.62 20.84 25.44
CA SER A 217 1.41 20.06 25.62
C SER A 217 0.43 20.78 26.55
N ARG A 218 -0.87 20.57 26.35
CA ARG A 218 -1.95 21.01 27.23
C ARG A 218 -2.74 19.82 27.73
N SER A 219 -3.12 19.85 28.99
CA SER A 219 -4.02 18.90 29.60
C SER A 219 -5.31 19.58 30.04
N TYR A 220 -6.42 18.86 29.97
CA TYR A 220 -7.75 19.43 30.16
C TYR A 220 -8.40 18.97 31.45
N ALA A 221 -8.97 19.91 32.21
CA ALA A 221 -9.77 19.62 33.39
C ALA A 221 -11.17 19.19 32.94
N ALA A 222 -11.29 17.94 32.50
CA ALA A 222 -12.54 17.31 32.08
C ALA A 222 -13.63 17.47 33.15
N GLY A 223 -14.73 18.11 32.76
CA GLY A 223 -15.92 18.29 33.60
C GLY A 223 -16.98 17.28 33.21
N ASP A 224 -17.69 17.56 32.13
CA ASP A 224 -18.66 16.67 31.49
C ASP A 224 -18.05 15.88 30.31
N ALA A 225 -16.82 16.22 29.89
CA ALA A 225 -16.08 15.52 28.85
C ALA A 225 -15.55 14.14 29.29
N GLU A 226 -15.58 13.17 28.38
CA GLU A 226 -14.91 11.88 28.51
C GLU A 226 -13.41 12.02 28.21
N VAL A 227 -12.57 11.26 28.94
CA VAL A 227 -11.11 11.23 28.73
C VAL A 227 -10.74 9.95 27.97
N LEU A 228 -10.30 10.11 26.72
CA LEU A 228 -9.93 9.01 25.82
C LEU A 228 -8.44 8.69 25.84
N ALA A 229 -7.58 9.64 26.25
CA ALA A 229 -6.16 9.42 26.47
C ALA A 229 -5.61 10.29 27.60
N GLN A 230 -4.50 9.88 28.22
CA GLN A 230 -3.77 10.63 29.25
C GLN A 230 -2.28 10.75 28.92
N PHE A 231 -1.64 11.81 29.41
CA PHE A 231 -0.20 11.92 29.42
C PHE A 231 0.43 10.97 30.45
N ASP A 232 1.75 10.84 30.42
CA ASP A 232 2.55 10.09 31.40
C ASP A 232 2.52 10.66 32.83
N ASP A 233 2.12 11.92 33.03
CA ASP A 233 1.78 12.47 34.36
C ASP A 233 0.35 12.12 34.84
N GLY A 234 -0.44 11.42 34.02
CA GLY A 234 -1.82 11.03 34.30
C GLY A 234 -2.87 12.12 34.04
N SER A 235 -2.48 13.27 33.50
CA SER A 235 -3.42 14.33 33.13
C SER A 235 -4.10 14.07 31.76
N PRO A 236 -5.36 14.49 31.53
CA PRO A 236 -6.07 14.21 30.27
C PRO A 236 -5.39 14.82 29.03
N ALA A 237 -5.14 13.99 28.01
CA ALA A 237 -4.43 14.33 26.78
C ALA A 237 -5.31 14.33 25.52
N PHE A 238 -6.39 13.54 25.50
CA PHE A 238 -7.40 13.56 24.46
C PHE A 238 -8.77 13.41 25.12
N THR A 239 -9.70 14.32 24.81
CA THR A 239 -11.05 14.34 25.43
C THR A 239 -12.15 14.52 24.39
N ARG A 240 -13.30 13.89 24.66
CA ARG A 240 -14.53 13.91 23.86
C ARG A 240 -15.65 14.57 24.65
N HIS A 241 -16.50 15.37 24.00
CA HIS A 241 -17.74 15.86 24.57
C HIS A 241 -18.87 15.81 23.54
N ASP A 242 -19.90 15.01 23.81
CA ASP A 242 -21.12 14.98 22.99
C ASP A 242 -21.95 16.23 23.29
N TYR A 243 -22.19 17.07 22.29
CA TYR A 243 -22.87 18.37 22.43
C TYR A 243 -24.02 18.45 21.42
N GLY A 244 -25.25 18.28 21.90
CA GLY A 244 -26.44 18.15 21.04
C GLY A 244 -26.47 16.81 20.31
N ASP A 245 -26.56 16.83 18.98
CA ASP A 245 -26.46 15.63 18.12
C ASP A 245 -25.03 15.39 17.57
N GLY A 246 -24.06 16.27 17.84
CA GLY A 246 -22.66 16.17 17.37
C GLY A 246 -21.63 16.12 18.50
N VAL A 247 -20.33 16.23 18.16
CA VAL A 247 -19.23 15.94 19.09
C VAL A 247 -18.06 16.93 18.97
N ALA A 248 -17.54 17.40 20.11
CA ALA A 248 -16.36 18.24 20.20
C ALA A 248 -15.18 17.44 20.79
N TYR A 249 -14.02 17.48 20.15
CA TYR A 249 -12.80 16.77 20.54
C TYR A 249 -11.64 17.74 20.80
N LEU A 250 -10.96 17.59 21.93
CA LEU A 250 -9.73 18.31 22.25
C LEU A 250 -8.53 17.39 22.31
N LEU A 251 -7.47 17.77 21.58
CA LEU A 251 -6.17 17.12 21.60
C LEU A 251 -5.13 18.01 22.31
N GLY A 252 -4.44 17.45 23.29
CA GLY A 252 -3.47 18.13 24.14
C GLY A 252 -2.14 18.50 23.47
N VAL A 253 -2.03 18.37 22.15
CA VAL A 253 -0.81 18.67 21.37
C VAL A 253 -1.18 19.41 20.09
N SER A 254 -0.23 20.16 19.52
CA SER A 254 -0.43 20.83 18.23
C SER A 254 -0.26 19.82 17.09
N LEU A 255 -1.20 19.80 16.14
CA LEU A 255 -1.17 18.92 14.96
C LEU A 255 0.17 19.07 14.19
N ARG A 256 0.59 20.31 13.93
CA ARG A 256 1.91 20.64 13.33
C ARG A 256 3.10 20.04 14.10
N ASP A 257 3.02 19.97 15.42
CA ASP A 257 4.08 19.42 16.25
C ASP A 257 4.05 17.87 16.32
N MET A 258 2.95 17.23 15.90
CA MET A 258 2.85 15.77 15.72
C MET A 258 3.12 15.32 14.28
N THR A 259 2.97 16.21 13.30
CA THR A 259 3.23 15.94 11.88
C THR A 259 4.55 16.59 11.43
N VAL A 260 4.53 17.86 11.01
CA VAL A 260 5.64 18.51 10.29
C VAL A 260 6.92 18.64 11.13
N ARG A 261 6.81 18.70 12.46
CA ARG A 261 7.97 18.61 13.37
C ARG A 261 8.74 17.30 13.22
N ASN A 262 8.03 16.17 13.20
CA ASN A 262 8.62 14.84 13.21
C ASN A 262 9.17 14.52 11.81
N GLN A 263 8.43 14.93 10.77
CA GLN A 263 8.85 14.94 9.35
C GLN A 263 10.16 15.74 9.09
N MET A 264 10.50 16.71 9.95
CA MET A 264 11.77 17.46 9.89
C MET A 264 12.89 16.85 10.74
N ASN A 265 12.66 15.72 11.42
CA ASN A 265 13.52 15.15 12.47
C ASN A 265 13.88 16.22 13.51
N ARG A 266 12.83 16.67 14.23
CA ARG A 266 12.81 17.71 15.30
C ARG A 266 11.84 17.37 16.45
N ASP A 267 11.52 16.09 16.54
CA ASP A 267 10.67 15.32 17.46
C ASP A 267 11.19 15.20 18.91
N PHE A 268 12.38 15.73 19.21
CA PHE A 268 13.07 15.60 20.50
C PHE A 268 13.59 14.18 20.81
N THR A 269 14.12 13.48 19.81
CA THR A 269 14.57 12.07 19.88
C THR A 269 13.53 11.11 20.44
N ALA A 270 12.29 11.27 19.96
CA ALA A 270 11.13 10.51 20.39
C ALA A 270 11.10 9.05 19.86
N GLN A 271 11.87 8.73 18.82
CA GLN A 271 11.80 7.44 18.14
C GLN A 271 12.24 6.27 19.04
N ARG A 272 11.44 5.20 19.09
CA ARG A 272 11.73 4.02 19.93
C ARG A 272 12.69 3.02 19.26
N THR A 273 13.02 3.24 17.99
CA THR A 273 13.79 2.37 17.08
C THR A 273 14.34 3.20 15.92
N PHE A 274 15.44 2.78 15.29
CA PHE A 274 16.01 3.49 14.12
C PHE A 274 15.38 3.05 12.79
N SER A 275 15.30 1.73 12.58
CA SER A 275 14.65 1.00 11.48
C SER A 275 14.27 -0.40 12.00
N ASN A 276 13.74 -1.29 11.14
CA ASN A 276 13.52 -2.72 11.47
C ASN A 276 12.61 -2.96 12.69
N GLY A 277 11.62 -2.09 12.85
CA GLY A 277 10.58 -2.21 13.86
C GLY A 277 9.43 -1.26 13.53
N PHE A 278 8.33 -1.38 14.27
CA PHE A 278 7.12 -0.60 14.02
C PHE A 278 7.10 0.69 14.86
N GLU A 279 6.98 1.88 14.25
CA GLU A 279 6.96 3.17 14.96
C GLU A 279 5.87 4.11 14.39
N PRO A 280 4.61 3.98 14.85
CA PRO A 280 3.44 4.67 14.30
C PRO A 280 3.10 5.99 15.01
N SER A 281 4.01 6.57 15.82
CA SER A 281 3.65 7.71 16.69
C SER A 281 3.10 8.94 15.95
N GLY A 282 3.51 9.17 14.69
CA GLY A 282 2.93 10.18 13.80
C GLY A 282 1.77 9.63 12.95
N ASP A 283 1.88 8.38 12.48
CA ASP A 283 0.87 7.69 11.65
C ASP A 283 -0.49 7.53 12.37
N VAL A 284 -0.50 7.50 13.70
CA VAL A 284 -1.73 7.47 14.53
C VAL A 284 -2.66 8.67 14.24
N PHE A 285 -2.15 9.85 13.97
CA PHE A 285 -2.99 11.06 13.85
C PHE A 285 -3.86 11.11 12.57
N PRO A 286 -3.38 10.78 11.35
CA PRO A 286 -4.26 10.67 10.19
C PRO A 286 -5.26 9.50 10.33
N LEU A 287 -4.88 8.41 10.98
CA LEU A 287 -5.78 7.29 11.24
C LEU A 287 -6.88 7.64 12.26
N LEU A 288 -6.53 8.39 13.32
CA LEU A 288 -7.49 9.00 14.25
C LEU A 288 -8.49 9.90 13.51
N VAL A 289 -8.03 10.74 12.57
CA VAL A 289 -8.90 11.57 11.72
C VAL A 289 -9.80 10.70 10.83
N ARG A 290 -9.31 9.57 10.29
CA ARG A 290 -10.15 8.61 9.56
C ARG A 290 -11.24 8.01 10.45
N SER A 291 -10.90 7.53 11.65
CA SER A 291 -11.86 6.97 12.62
C SER A 291 -12.93 7.97 13.04
N LEU A 292 -12.55 9.21 13.34
CA LEU A 292 -13.49 10.29 13.68
C LEU A 292 -14.46 10.59 12.54
N PHE A 293 -14.00 10.53 11.28
CA PHE A 293 -14.88 10.70 10.13
C PHE A 293 -15.80 9.49 9.91
N ARG A 294 -15.29 8.26 10.06
CA ARG A 294 -16.09 7.01 10.01
C ARG A 294 -17.20 6.98 11.06
N GLU A 295 -16.91 7.38 12.30
CA GLU A 295 -17.90 7.40 13.41
C GLU A 295 -19.11 8.30 13.11
N HIS A 296 -18.90 9.40 12.38
CA HIS A 296 -19.90 10.46 12.19
C HIS A 296 -20.43 10.59 10.75
N VAL A 297 -19.85 9.89 9.76
CA VAL A 297 -20.29 9.89 8.35
C VAL A 297 -20.65 8.48 7.88
N GLU A 298 -21.94 8.16 7.93
CA GLU A 298 -22.51 6.89 7.46
C GLU A 298 -22.13 6.62 5.99
N ASN A 299 -21.58 5.43 5.71
CA ASN A 299 -20.92 5.07 4.44
C ASN A 299 -19.87 6.09 4.00
N ALA A 300 -18.91 6.41 4.88
CA ALA A 300 -17.76 7.26 4.56
C ALA A 300 -16.99 6.74 3.34
N VAL A 301 -16.43 7.65 2.55
CA VAL A 301 -15.61 7.35 1.36
C VAL A 301 -14.25 8.03 1.47
N TRP A 302 -13.18 7.28 1.20
CA TRP A 302 -11.81 7.81 1.14
C TRP A 302 -11.01 7.19 0.00
N THR A 303 -9.94 7.85 -0.42
CA THR A 303 -8.99 7.29 -1.40
C THR A 303 -8.13 6.21 -0.74
N HIS A 304 -8.09 5.01 -1.32
CA HIS A 304 -7.34 3.87 -0.78
C HIS A 304 -5.84 4.17 -0.72
N THR A 305 -5.14 3.62 0.26
CA THR A 305 -3.70 3.84 0.45
C THR A 305 -2.81 2.85 -0.30
N ALA A 306 -3.36 1.77 -0.86
CA ALA A 306 -2.64 0.81 -1.72
C ALA A 306 -3.16 0.80 -3.17
N PRO A 307 -2.34 0.44 -4.17
CA PRO A 307 -2.76 0.41 -5.57
C PRO A 307 -3.78 -0.70 -5.88
N MET A 308 -4.76 -0.39 -6.72
CA MET A 308 -5.80 -1.33 -7.19
C MET A 308 -6.51 -2.01 -6.00
N GLU A 309 -6.79 -3.31 -6.09
CA GLU A 309 -7.42 -4.09 -5.01
C GLU A 309 -6.45 -4.65 -3.95
N ASN A 310 -5.17 -4.25 -3.95
CA ASN A 310 -4.21 -4.70 -2.93
C ASN A 310 -4.57 -4.16 -1.54
N GLN A 311 -4.23 -4.89 -0.47
CA GLN A 311 -4.40 -4.40 0.90
C GLN A 311 -3.25 -3.49 1.33
N SER A 312 -2.04 -3.75 0.83
CA SER A 312 -0.81 -3.06 1.22
C SER A 312 0.16 -2.99 0.04
N MET A 313 1.36 -2.44 0.26
CA MET A 313 2.40 -2.40 -0.76
C MET A 313 3.81 -2.55 -0.18
N LEU A 314 4.73 -2.98 -1.03
CA LEU A 314 6.16 -3.02 -0.79
C LEU A 314 6.88 -2.20 -1.87
N ILE A 315 7.83 -1.38 -1.44
CA ILE A 315 8.78 -0.68 -2.30
C ILE A 315 10.15 -1.30 -2.06
N VAL A 316 10.64 -2.08 -3.02
CA VAL A 316 11.96 -2.72 -2.95
C VAL A 316 13.02 -1.73 -3.41
N THR A 317 14.04 -1.49 -2.59
CA THR A 317 15.12 -0.54 -2.89
C THR A 317 16.49 -1.06 -2.49
N HIS A 318 17.51 -0.63 -3.22
CA HIS A 318 18.90 -1.06 -3.03
C HIS A 318 19.84 0.12 -2.93
N ASP A 319 20.82 0.04 -2.04
CA ASP A 319 21.88 1.03 -1.89
C ASP A 319 23.18 0.42 -2.43
N VAL A 320 23.66 0.94 -3.56
CA VAL A 320 24.84 0.45 -4.28
C VAL A 320 26.02 1.36 -3.96
N ASP A 321 26.59 1.11 -2.78
CA ASP A 321 27.60 1.91 -2.08
C ASP A 321 29.05 1.39 -2.23
N SER A 322 29.25 0.32 -2.99
CA SER A 322 30.50 -0.44 -3.02
C SER A 322 30.72 -1.25 -4.30
N GLU A 323 31.99 -1.50 -4.64
CA GLU A 323 32.41 -2.43 -5.71
C GLU A 323 31.69 -3.79 -5.62
N SER A 324 31.54 -4.31 -4.39
CA SER A 324 30.89 -5.60 -4.15
C SER A 324 29.37 -5.60 -4.39
N GLY A 325 28.73 -4.43 -4.39
CA GLY A 325 27.36 -4.19 -4.82
C GLY A 325 27.26 -3.97 -6.33
N MET A 326 28.13 -3.14 -6.92
CA MET A 326 28.22 -2.90 -8.38
C MET A 326 28.37 -4.23 -9.17
N VAL A 327 29.17 -5.16 -8.67
CA VAL A 327 29.38 -6.50 -9.26
C VAL A 327 28.16 -7.43 -9.13
N ARG A 328 27.24 -7.17 -8.21
CA ARG A 328 26.15 -8.09 -7.83
C ARG A 328 24.73 -7.58 -8.06
N MET A 329 24.51 -6.27 -8.18
CA MET A 329 23.17 -5.68 -8.34
C MET A 329 22.37 -6.34 -9.48
N ASN A 330 23.01 -6.67 -10.61
CA ASN A 330 22.30 -7.33 -11.72
C ASN A 330 21.83 -8.77 -11.41
N GLN A 331 22.33 -9.42 -10.34
CA GLN A 331 21.88 -10.73 -9.86
C GLN A 331 20.59 -10.63 -9.03
N PHE A 332 20.45 -9.53 -8.28
CA PHE A 332 19.19 -9.15 -7.62
C PHE A 332 18.16 -8.79 -8.70
N ALA A 333 18.53 -7.91 -9.64
CA ALA A 333 17.67 -7.54 -10.77
C ALA A 333 17.27 -8.73 -11.68
N GLU A 334 18.12 -9.75 -11.83
CA GLU A 334 17.79 -11.02 -12.51
C GLU A 334 16.68 -11.80 -11.77
N TYR A 335 16.70 -11.78 -10.43
CA TYR A 335 15.63 -12.35 -9.60
C TYR A 335 14.35 -11.51 -9.68
N GLU A 336 14.42 -10.21 -9.43
CA GLU A 336 13.28 -9.28 -9.45
C GLU A 336 12.54 -9.31 -10.79
N GLN A 337 13.28 -9.20 -11.90
CA GLN A 337 12.72 -9.27 -13.26
C GLN A 337 12.00 -10.60 -13.49
N SER A 338 12.52 -11.72 -12.95
CA SER A 338 11.86 -13.02 -13.04
C SER A 338 10.52 -13.10 -12.29
N GLN A 339 10.25 -12.16 -11.37
CA GLN A 339 8.96 -11.98 -10.70
C GLN A 339 8.07 -10.88 -11.28
N GLY A 340 8.58 -10.07 -12.21
CA GLY A 340 7.91 -8.84 -12.63
C GLY A 340 8.00 -7.72 -11.58
N ILE A 341 8.98 -7.80 -10.66
CA ILE A 341 9.27 -6.75 -9.69
C ILE A 341 10.14 -5.67 -10.36
N THR A 342 9.72 -4.42 -10.19
CA THR A 342 10.52 -3.24 -10.51
C THR A 342 10.97 -2.56 -9.21
N ALA A 343 12.22 -2.79 -8.81
CA ALA A 343 12.85 -2.14 -7.66
C ALA A 343 13.50 -0.79 -8.04
N ASN A 344 13.93 -0.04 -7.02
CA ASN A 344 14.69 1.22 -7.16
C ASN A 344 16.12 1.07 -6.61
N TYR A 345 17.11 1.16 -7.48
CA TYR A 345 18.53 1.12 -7.14
C TYR A 345 19.09 2.53 -6.98
N TYR A 346 19.44 2.91 -5.75
CA TYR A 346 20.17 4.12 -5.44
C TYR A 346 21.67 3.84 -5.59
N ILE A 347 22.33 4.51 -6.54
CA ILE A 347 23.71 4.18 -6.94
C ILE A 347 24.68 5.31 -6.64
N THR A 348 25.79 4.99 -5.94
CA THR A 348 26.85 5.97 -5.69
C THR A 348 27.78 6.02 -6.89
N THR A 349 27.86 7.19 -7.54
CA THR A 349 28.68 7.41 -8.73
C THR A 349 30.13 7.72 -8.36
N ARG A 350 30.79 6.83 -7.60
CA ARG A 350 32.11 7.09 -7.03
C ARG A 350 33.24 6.89 -8.04
N TYR A 351 33.53 7.93 -8.83
CA TYR A 351 34.66 8.00 -9.77
C TYR A 351 35.98 8.50 -9.14
N ILE A 352 36.10 8.48 -7.80
CA ILE A 352 37.21 9.08 -7.06
C ILE A 352 37.97 8.07 -6.18
N ASP A 353 39.30 8.07 -6.33
CA ASP A 353 40.23 7.47 -5.37
C ASP A 353 40.54 8.48 -4.25
N ASP A 354 40.38 8.09 -2.98
CA ASP A 354 40.89 8.82 -1.81
C ASP A 354 41.16 7.86 -0.62
N ASN A 355 41.24 8.37 0.61
CA ASN A 355 41.50 7.57 1.82
C ASN A 355 40.27 6.82 2.37
N LEU A 356 39.07 7.05 1.84
CA LEU A 356 37.83 6.35 2.19
C LEU A 356 37.63 5.09 1.33
N SER A 357 37.74 5.23 0.01
CA SER A 357 37.53 4.14 -0.96
C SER A 357 38.19 4.47 -2.31
N PRO A 358 38.61 3.46 -3.11
CA PRO A 358 38.92 3.66 -4.52
C PRO A 358 37.67 4.04 -5.34
N ASP A 359 37.89 4.38 -6.61
CA ASP A 359 36.86 4.36 -7.66
C ASP A 359 36.33 2.94 -7.86
N TYR A 360 35.01 2.79 -7.76
CA TYR A 360 34.29 1.54 -8.06
C TYR A 360 33.15 1.74 -9.07
N TYR A 361 32.96 2.94 -9.60
CA TYR A 361 31.88 3.28 -10.53
C TYR A 361 32.35 3.25 -11.98
N THR A 362 33.47 3.91 -12.29
CA THR A 362 33.99 3.99 -13.67
C THR A 362 34.27 2.62 -14.29
N PRO A 363 34.79 1.60 -13.56
CA PRO A 363 34.97 0.24 -14.09
C PRO A 363 33.66 -0.53 -14.34
N HIS A 364 32.52 -0.04 -13.83
CA HIS A 364 31.26 -0.77 -13.74
C HIS A 364 30.07 -0.13 -14.48
N ARG A 365 30.27 0.99 -15.19
CA ARG A 365 29.24 1.72 -15.97
C ARG A 365 28.35 0.82 -16.85
N ASP A 366 28.92 -0.17 -17.56
CA ASP A 366 28.17 -1.17 -18.35
C ASP A 366 27.09 -1.93 -17.54
N SER A 367 27.28 -2.06 -16.23
CA SER A 367 26.38 -2.76 -15.30
C SER A 367 25.13 -1.91 -14.99
N ILE A 368 25.27 -0.58 -15.04
CA ILE A 368 24.20 0.42 -14.88
C ILE A 368 23.26 0.36 -16.09
N ALA A 369 23.83 0.35 -17.30
CA ALA A 369 23.08 0.14 -18.54
C ALA A 369 22.34 -1.20 -18.53
N LYS A 370 23.01 -2.30 -18.15
CA LYS A 370 22.35 -3.61 -17.98
C LYS A 370 21.19 -3.55 -16.98
N LEU A 371 21.34 -2.84 -15.87
CA LEU A 371 20.31 -2.73 -14.83
C LEU A 371 19.04 -2.02 -15.34
N HIS A 372 19.22 -0.94 -16.11
CA HIS A 372 18.13 -0.28 -16.82
C HIS A 372 17.47 -1.21 -17.85
N ASP A 373 18.25 -1.95 -18.64
CA ASP A 373 17.74 -2.89 -19.65
C ASP A 373 17.04 -4.11 -19.02
N GLN A 374 17.28 -4.37 -17.73
CA GLN A 374 16.50 -5.33 -16.93
C GLN A 374 15.13 -4.77 -16.49
N GLY A 375 14.84 -3.50 -16.76
CA GLY A 375 13.59 -2.82 -16.42
C GLY A 375 13.58 -2.12 -15.05
N GLN A 376 14.71 -2.14 -14.32
CA GLN A 376 14.81 -1.58 -12.97
C GLN A 376 14.98 -0.05 -12.99
N ARG A 377 14.55 0.61 -11.91
CA ARG A 377 14.64 2.07 -11.76
C ARG A 377 15.92 2.46 -11.06
N ILE A 378 16.49 3.61 -11.45
CA ILE A 378 17.76 4.11 -10.89
C ILE A 378 17.53 5.46 -10.21
N GLY A 379 18.17 5.64 -9.06
CA GLY A 379 18.24 6.89 -8.32
C GLY A 379 19.68 7.23 -7.95
N SER A 380 19.95 8.49 -7.61
CA SER A 380 21.27 8.90 -7.13
C SER A 380 21.47 8.52 -5.66
N HIS A 381 22.68 8.05 -5.34
CA HIS A 381 23.18 7.84 -3.99
C HIS A 381 24.48 8.63 -3.75
N SER A 382 24.50 9.88 -4.22
CA SER A 382 25.65 10.82 -4.19
C SER A 382 26.87 10.38 -5.03
N VAL A 383 27.93 11.20 -5.03
CA VAL A 383 29.21 10.88 -5.70
C VAL A 383 30.15 10.17 -4.73
N GLY A 384 30.34 10.70 -3.53
CA GLY A 384 31.37 10.22 -2.60
C GLY A 384 30.93 9.14 -1.62
N HIS A 385 29.62 9.09 -1.28
CA HIS A 385 29.10 8.37 -0.10
C HIS A 385 29.90 8.73 1.18
N PHE A 386 30.05 10.04 1.40
CA PHE A 386 30.91 10.57 2.46
C PHE A 386 30.30 10.44 3.87
N PRO A 387 31.10 10.11 4.91
CA PRO A 387 30.62 9.89 6.28
C PRO A 387 30.28 11.18 7.04
N ASP A 388 30.57 12.35 6.46
CA ASP A 388 30.30 13.71 6.95
C ASP A 388 29.33 14.47 6.02
N PHE A 389 28.55 13.76 5.20
CA PHE A 389 27.62 14.35 4.22
C PHE A 389 26.61 15.32 4.84
N ASP A 390 26.21 15.17 6.11
CA ASP A 390 25.30 16.10 6.79
C ASP A 390 25.95 17.41 7.26
N GLU A 391 27.28 17.49 7.29
CA GLU A 391 28.04 18.73 7.56
C GLU A 391 28.34 19.55 6.28
N LEU A 392 28.18 18.96 5.09
CA LEU A 392 28.60 19.60 3.82
C LEU A 392 27.84 20.91 3.50
N PRO A 393 28.52 21.92 2.92
CA PRO A 393 27.90 23.14 2.45
C PRO A 393 27.05 22.90 1.18
N LEU A 394 26.08 23.77 0.92
CA LEU A 394 25.20 23.65 -0.25
C LEU A 394 25.95 23.72 -1.60
N GLY A 395 27.04 24.49 -1.69
CA GLY A 395 27.78 24.68 -2.93
C GLY A 395 27.10 25.63 -3.92
N THR A 396 27.39 25.44 -5.21
CA THR A 396 26.84 26.18 -6.36
C THR A 396 26.61 25.23 -7.53
N LEU A 397 25.66 25.53 -8.41
CA LEU A 397 25.40 24.78 -9.65
C LEU A 397 26.52 24.91 -10.68
N GLY A 398 26.52 24.03 -11.68
CA GLY A 398 27.50 23.96 -12.77
C GLY A 398 28.63 22.93 -12.54
N ASN A 399 28.40 21.96 -11.65
CA ASN A 399 29.34 20.88 -11.38
C ASN A 399 29.34 19.85 -12.52
N THR A 400 30.50 19.30 -12.83
CA THR A 400 30.70 18.19 -13.78
C THR A 400 31.77 17.25 -13.25
N GLN A 401 31.86 16.03 -13.80
CA GLN A 401 32.93 15.08 -13.45
C GLN A 401 34.34 15.66 -13.64
N GLU A 402 34.52 16.61 -14.58
CA GLU A 402 35.81 17.28 -14.83
C GLU A 402 36.17 18.34 -13.79
N ASN A 403 35.18 18.98 -13.15
CA ASN A 403 35.40 20.16 -12.30
C ASN A 403 35.08 19.93 -10.80
N TYR A 404 34.36 18.85 -10.48
CA TYR A 404 34.01 18.46 -9.12
C TYR A 404 34.80 17.21 -8.73
N THR A 405 35.84 17.40 -7.93
CA THR A 405 36.75 16.32 -7.49
C THR A 405 36.95 16.37 -5.97
N PRO A 406 35.89 16.08 -5.18
CA PRO A 406 36.00 16.05 -3.72
C PRO A 406 36.91 14.92 -3.25
N GLN A 407 37.44 15.05 -2.04
CA GLN A 407 38.44 14.13 -1.47
C GLN A 407 38.24 13.97 0.04
N HIS A 408 37.89 12.77 0.51
CA HIS A 408 37.88 12.47 1.94
C HIS A 408 39.29 12.14 2.42
N ASN A 409 39.83 12.97 3.33
CA ASN A 409 41.22 12.88 3.75
C ASN A 409 41.47 11.81 4.85
N GLY A 410 40.41 11.24 5.42
CA GLY A 410 40.45 10.25 6.51
C GLY A 410 39.86 10.76 7.82
N ASP A 411 39.76 12.08 8.00
CA ASP A 411 39.07 12.75 9.11
C ASP A 411 37.93 13.69 8.64
N GLU A 412 38.01 14.29 7.44
CA GLU A 412 37.00 15.19 6.84
C GLU A 412 37.01 15.15 5.29
N THR A 413 35.89 15.55 4.66
CA THR A 413 35.75 15.74 3.20
C THR A 413 36.18 17.14 2.76
N ILE A 414 37.15 17.20 1.86
CA ILE A 414 37.65 18.43 1.24
C ILE A 414 36.91 18.69 -0.09
N ASP A 415 36.53 19.94 -0.31
CA ASP A 415 35.84 20.48 -1.50
C ASP A 415 34.49 19.82 -1.88
N GLY A 416 33.94 18.96 -1.01
CA GLY A 416 32.60 18.39 -1.15
C GLY A 416 31.48 19.40 -0.94
N THR A 417 30.42 19.32 -1.76
CA THR A 417 29.22 20.17 -1.62
C THR A 417 27.95 19.43 -2.01
N ILE A 418 26.82 19.75 -1.37
CA ILE A 418 25.53 19.08 -1.62
C ILE A 418 25.12 19.19 -3.10
N LEU A 419 25.29 20.35 -3.75
CA LEU A 419 24.96 20.49 -5.17
C LEU A 419 25.91 19.69 -6.07
N GLY A 420 27.20 19.59 -5.76
CA GLY A 420 28.13 18.74 -6.53
C GLY A 420 27.80 17.25 -6.40
N GLU A 421 27.53 16.78 -5.18
CA GLU A 421 27.11 15.41 -4.90
C GLU A 421 25.82 15.01 -5.63
N LEU A 422 24.89 15.96 -5.83
CA LEU A 422 23.61 15.72 -6.50
C LEU A 422 23.69 15.89 -8.02
N GLU A 423 24.26 16.99 -8.50
CA GLU A 423 24.26 17.41 -9.92
C GLU A 423 25.13 16.47 -10.78
N VAL A 424 26.30 16.08 -10.27
CA VAL A 424 27.22 15.19 -11.00
C VAL A 424 26.74 13.73 -10.96
N SER A 425 26.18 13.30 -9.83
CA SER A 425 25.61 11.95 -9.70
C SER A 425 24.38 11.76 -10.59
N GLN A 426 23.52 12.78 -10.70
CA GLN A 426 22.39 12.80 -11.65
C GLN A 426 22.89 12.66 -13.09
N ALA A 427 23.76 13.57 -13.55
CA ALA A 427 24.23 13.61 -14.93
C ALA A 427 24.98 12.35 -15.37
N LEU A 428 25.76 11.73 -14.46
CA LEU A 428 26.48 10.49 -14.75
C LEU A 428 25.55 9.27 -14.91
N LEU A 429 24.49 9.17 -14.09
CA LEU A 429 23.51 8.09 -14.20
C LEU A 429 22.60 8.28 -15.42
N GLU A 430 22.28 9.52 -15.81
CA GLU A 430 21.56 9.84 -17.06
C GLU A 430 22.40 9.61 -18.33
N GLU A 431 23.75 9.61 -18.22
CA GLU A 431 24.65 9.22 -19.31
C GLU A 431 24.72 7.69 -19.48
N ASP A 432 24.63 6.93 -18.38
CA ASP A 432 24.69 5.45 -18.37
C ASP A 432 23.35 4.76 -18.67
N ALA A 433 22.24 5.35 -18.24
CA ALA A 433 20.90 4.80 -18.42
C ALA A 433 19.93 5.89 -18.91
N PRO A 434 19.24 5.70 -20.05
CA PRO A 434 18.40 6.73 -20.67
C PRO A 434 17.04 6.93 -19.97
N GLN A 435 17.07 7.26 -18.68
CA GLN A 435 15.92 7.61 -17.84
C GLN A 435 16.17 8.94 -17.11
N GLU A 436 15.12 9.69 -16.77
CA GLU A 436 15.23 10.90 -15.95
C GLU A 436 15.51 10.52 -14.48
N ILE A 437 16.62 10.96 -13.90
CA ILE A 437 16.98 10.60 -12.52
C ILE A 437 16.25 11.52 -11.54
N VAL A 438 15.06 11.07 -11.13
CA VAL A 438 14.10 11.82 -10.30
C VAL A 438 14.09 11.43 -8.82
N SER A 439 14.89 10.45 -8.41
CA SER A 439 14.90 9.92 -7.04
C SER A 439 16.30 9.93 -6.41
N PHE A 440 16.34 10.21 -5.10
CA PHE A 440 17.58 10.28 -4.31
C PHE A 440 17.45 9.56 -2.95
N ARG A 441 18.57 9.07 -2.44
CA ARG A 441 18.78 8.67 -1.05
C ARG A 441 20.20 9.06 -0.64
N ALA A 442 20.41 9.70 0.51
CA ALA A 442 21.75 10.07 0.94
C ALA A 442 22.56 8.86 1.42
N GLY A 443 23.86 8.88 1.14
CA GLY A 443 24.81 7.93 1.71
C GLY A 443 24.77 7.94 3.24
N HIS A 444 24.92 6.76 3.86
CA HIS A 444 24.75 6.55 5.31
C HIS A 444 23.42 7.07 5.91
N LEU A 445 22.42 7.42 5.09
CA LEU A 445 21.17 8.10 5.49
C LEU A 445 21.39 9.48 6.16
N LEU A 446 22.51 10.14 5.87
CA LEU A 446 22.87 11.44 6.43
C LEU A 446 22.07 12.59 5.79
N TYR A 447 21.51 13.48 6.61
CA TYR A 447 20.54 14.48 6.16
C TYR A 447 20.99 15.93 6.44
N PRO A 448 21.85 16.52 5.58
CA PRO A 448 22.28 17.90 5.75
C PRO A 448 21.08 18.85 5.77
N ASN A 449 21.17 19.92 6.57
CA ASN A 449 20.08 20.90 6.72
C ASN A 449 19.67 21.58 5.39
N ARG A 450 20.48 21.46 4.34
CA ARG A 450 20.23 21.99 2.99
C ARG A 450 20.03 20.93 1.91
N LEU A 451 19.88 19.65 2.24
CA LEU A 451 19.61 18.57 1.26
C LEU A 451 18.42 18.91 0.35
N VAL A 452 17.28 19.21 0.96
CA VAL A 452 16.02 19.63 0.31
C VAL A 452 16.20 20.87 -0.57
N ASN A 453 17.13 21.77 -0.22
CA ASN A 453 17.44 22.94 -1.05
C ASN A 453 18.17 22.55 -2.34
N GLY A 454 19.01 21.50 -2.33
CA GLY A 454 19.65 20.98 -3.53
C GLY A 454 18.70 20.18 -4.40
N LEU A 455 18.00 19.21 -3.80
CA LEU A 455 17.05 18.32 -4.49
C LEU A 455 15.98 19.10 -5.29
N ASP A 456 15.31 20.06 -4.65
CA ASP A 456 14.28 20.90 -5.29
C ASP A 456 14.85 21.81 -6.40
N THR A 457 16.11 22.24 -6.27
CA THR A 457 16.80 23.04 -7.31
C THR A 457 17.23 22.22 -8.52
N LEU A 458 17.47 20.92 -8.35
CA LEU A 458 17.88 19.97 -9.40
C LEU A 458 16.73 19.11 -9.94
N GLY A 459 15.47 19.42 -9.58
CA GLY A 459 14.29 18.77 -10.14
C GLY A 459 13.98 17.37 -9.59
N TYR A 460 14.72 16.89 -8.58
CA TYR A 460 14.42 15.63 -7.89
C TYR A 460 13.01 15.67 -7.31
N ARG A 461 12.26 14.57 -7.47
CA ARG A 461 10.85 14.44 -7.11
C ARG A 461 10.64 13.61 -5.85
N TYR A 462 11.57 12.69 -5.56
CA TYR A 462 11.47 11.72 -4.46
C TYR A 462 12.78 11.64 -3.68
N ASN A 463 12.69 11.68 -2.35
CA ASN A 463 13.78 11.44 -1.42
C ASN A 463 13.43 10.23 -0.55
N SER A 464 14.37 9.32 -0.30
CA SER A 464 14.15 8.18 0.61
C SER A 464 15.28 8.09 1.64
N THR A 465 15.64 9.23 2.23
CA THR A 465 16.80 9.34 3.13
C THR A 465 16.44 9.07 4.58
N TYR A 466 15.30 9.56 5.08
CA TYR A 466 14.90 9.23 6.44
C TYR A 466 14.34 7.80 6.54
N SER A 467 14.67 7.11 7.63
CA SER A 467 13.87 5.96 8.06
C SER A 467 12.57 6.42 8.71
N ALA A 468 11.46 5.75 8.40
CA ALA A 468 10.12 5.99 8.91
C ALA A 468 10.11 6.15 10.44
N ASN A 469 10.84 5.32 11.16
CA ASN A 469 10.89 5.35 12.62
C ASN A 469 11.55 6.64 13.13
N THR A 470 12.59 7.12 12.45
CA THR A 470 13.31 8.35 12.81
C THR A 470 12.48 9.62 12.60
N VAL A 471 11.52 9.61 11.67
CA VAL A 471 10.55 10.71 11.47
C VAL A 471 9.15 10.39 12.00
N MET A 472 9.01 9.24 12.67
CA MET A 472 7.80 8.70 13.31
C MET A 472 6.59 8.51 12.38
N THR A 473 6.83 8.45 11.07
CA THR A 473 5.78 8.28 10.06
C THR A 473 6.30 7.46 8.88
N SER A 474 5.49 6.52 8.43
CA SER A 474 5.74 5.68 7.25
C SER A 474 5.03 6.23 5.99
N PHE A 475 3.97 7.02 6.16
CA PHE A 475 3.32 7.71 5.04
C PHE A 475 4.20 8.83 4.46
N PRO A 476 4.24 9.02 3.12
CA PRO A 476 5.10 9.99 2.47
C PRO A 476 4.61 11.43 2.65
N TYR A 477 5.54 12.38 2.64
CA TYR A 477 5.25 13.79 2.94
C TYR A 477 6.14 14.76 2.16
N ARG A 478 5.71 16.03 2.04
CA ARG A 478 6.47 17.08 1.34
C ARG A 478 7.59 17.60 2.23
N ASN A 479 8.81 17.65 1.71
CA ASN A 479 9.94 18.21 2.46
C ASN A 479 9.81 19.75 2.63
N VAL A 480 10.38 20.28 3.72
CA VAL A 480 10.43 21.71 4.04
C VAL A 480 11.85 22.24 3.88
N LYS A 481 12.06 23.28 3.06
CA LYS A 481 13.40 23.82 2.77
C LYS A 481 14.08 24.34 4.05
N GLY A 482 15.33 23.92 4.28
CA GLY A 482 16.10 24.32 5.46
C GLY A 482 15.71 23.64 6.78
N ARG A 483 14.74 22.70 6.78
CA ARG A 483 14.19 22.06 7.99
C ARG A 483 13.69 23.07 9.04
N THR A 484 13.07 24.19 8.65
CA THR A 484 12.52 25.19 9.59
C THR A 484 11.02 25.38 9.42
N PHE A 485 10.29 25.67 10.52
CA PHE A 485 8.87 26.04 10.51
C PHE A 485 8.55 27.33 9.70
N SER A 486 9.56 28.06 9.25
CA SER A 486 9.47 29.22 8.35
C SER A 486 9.98 28.95 6.93
N GLY A 487 10.34 27.69 6.62
CA GLY A 487 10.76 27.29 5.28
C GLY A 487 9.55 27.01 4.40
N PRO A 488 9.61 27.28 3.09
CA PRO A 488 8.58 26.83 2.17
C PRO A 488 8.60 25.29 2.04
N LEU A 489 7.42 24.73 1.81
CA LEU A 489 7.22 23.36 1.32
C LEU A 489 7.80 23.21 -0.09
N THR A 490 8.01 21.96 -0.50
CA THR A 490 8.56 21.58 -1.81
C THR A 490 7.69 20.55 -2.52
N GLU A 491 8.00 20.29 -3.78
CA GLU A 491 7.48 19.10 -4.50
C GLU A 491 8.42 17.89 -4.42
N VAL A 492 9.44 17.96 -3.55
CA VAL A 492 10.24 16.81 -3.14
C VAL A 492 9.46 16.05 -2.06
N TRP A 493 9.11 14.80 -2.36
CA TRP A 493 8.41 13.92 -1.43
C TRP A 493 9.38 12.98 -0.73
N GLU A 494 9.39 13.00 0.61
CA GLU A 494 10.03 11.93 1.38
C GLU A 494 9.19 10.65 1.29
N VAL A 495 9.84 9.52 1.03
CA VAL A 495 9.29 8.17 1.03
C VAL A 495 10.10 7.36 2.06
N PRO A 496 9.70 7.37 3.34
CA PRO A 496 10.58 6.94 4.43
C PRO A 496 10.88 5.44 4.45
N MET A 497 12.15 5.06 4.68
CA MET A 497 12.60 3.66 4.75
C MET A 497 12.11 2.96 6.04
N THR A 498 11.42 1.82 5.95
CA THR A 498 10.89 1.12 7.15
C THR A 498 11.75 -0.04 7.63
N ILE A 499 12.25 -0.87 6.71
CA ILE A 499 12.98 -2.11 7.01
C ILE A 499 14.24 -2.19 6.16
N SER A 500 15.31 -2.77 6.71
CA SER A 500 16.60 -2.86 6.03
C SER A 500 17.47 -4.02 6.49
N ASP A 501 18.50 -4.34 5.70
CA ASP A 501 19.57 -5.28 6.07
C ASP A 501 20.54 -4.76 7.17
N VAL A 502 20.40 -3.49 7.57
CA VAL A 502 21.23 -2.85 8.60
C VAL A 502 20.65 -3.09 9.99
N PHE A 503 21.28 -4.00 10.73
CA PHE A 503 21.00 -4.26 12.15
C PHE A 503 22.20 -3.85 13.01
N ARG A 504 21.99 -2.94 13.96
CA ARG A 504 23.07 -2.32 14.76
C ARG A 504 23.79 -3.29 15.71
N ASP A 505 23.01 -3.98 16.54
CA ASP A 505 23.55 -4.75 17.66
C ASP A 505 23.90 -6.20 17.27
N GLU A 506 23.24 -6.71 16.22
CA GLU A 506 23.50 -8.01 15.63
C GLU A 506 23.25 -7.95 14.11
N PRO A 507 24.27 -7.61 13.29
CA PRO A 507 24.18 -7.53 11.83
C PRO A 507 23.64 -8.79 11.15
N ILE A 508 23.11 -8.62 9.93
CA ILE A 508 22.72 -9.73 9.07
C ILE A 508 23.95 -10.53 8.59
N SER A 509 23.80 -11.84 8.45
CA SER A 509 24.86 -12.78 8.08
C SER A 509 24.28 -14.05 7.46
N GLU A 510 25.15 -14.88 6.87
CA GLU A 510 24.81 -16.19 6.29
C GLU A 510 24.15 -17.15 7.31
N GLU A 511 24.43 -16.98 8.62
CA GLU A 511 23.90 -17.84 9.69
C GLU A 511 22.56 -17.35 10.27
N ASN A 512 22.28 -16.04 10.28
CA ASN A 512 21.12 -15.45 10.98
C ASN A 512 20.12 -14.71 10.08
N TRP A 513 20.35 -14.63 8.76
CA TRP A 513 19.42 -13.93 7.85
C TRP A 513 17.95 -14.39 7.94
N PRO A 514 17.59 -15.67 8.20
CA PRO A 514 16.18 -16.04 8.33
C PRO A 514 15.51 -15.37 9.54
N GLU A 515 16.27 -15.15 10.63
CA GLU A 515 15.78 -14.43 11.81
C GLU A 515 15.62 -12.91 11.54
N LYS A 516 16.31 -12.38 10.52
CA LYS A 516 16.13 -10.98 10.07
C LYS A 516 14.90 -10.83 9.17
N VAL A 517 14.65 -11.78 8.28
CA VAL A 517 13.40 -11.88 7.50
C VAL A 517 12.19 -12.00 8.41
N ASP A 518 12.30 -12.76 9.50
CA ASP A 518 11.27 -12.85 10.54
C ASP A 518 10.92 -11.50 11.18
N ILE A 519 11.91 -10.62 11.40
CA ILE A 519 11.72 -9.25 11.90
C ILE A 519 11.10 -8.35 10.83
N TRP A 520 11.56 -8.46 9.58
CA TRP A 520 10.98 -7.72 8.45
C TRP A 520 9.50 -8.03 8.26
N LEU A 521 9.08 -9.30 8.44
CA LEU A 521 7.68 -9.71 8.34
C LEU A 521 6.83 -9.20 9.51
N ASP A 522 7.35 -9.19 10.75
CA ASP A 522 6.66 -8.59 11.91
C ASP A 522 6.42 -7.07 11.72
N ALA A 523 7.42 -6.36 11.19
CA ALA A 523 7.28 -4.94 10.85
C ALA A 523 6.33 -4.71 9.65
N PHE A 524 6.45 -5.52 8.60
CA PHE A 524 5.59 -5.44 7.42
C PHE A 524 4.11 -5.66 7.79
N GLU A 525 3.78 -6.72 8.55
CA GLU A 525 2.39 -7.06 8.88
C GLU A 525 1.69 -5.92 9.66
N LYS A 526 2.44 -5.12 10.45
CA LYS A 526 1.91 -3.98 11.24
C LYS A 526 1.79 -2.67 10.46
N TYR A 527 2.76 -2.36 9.60
CA TYR A 527 2.63 -1.23 8.68
C TYR A 527 1.52 -1.48 7.65
N ALA A 528 1.39 -2.73 7.17
CA ALA A 528 0.32 -3.16 6.27
C ALA A 528 -1.08 -3.12 6.92
N ALA A 529 -1.22 -3.48 8.19
CA ALA A 529 -2.49 -3.38 8.92
C ALA A 529 -3.03 -1.93 8.97
N ASN A 530 -2.11 -0.95 9.11
CA ASN A 530 -2.42 0.47 9.06
C ASN A 530 -2.61 1.02 7.63
N GLY A 531 -2.51 0.16 6.60
CA GLY A 531 -2.55 0.55 5.19
C GLY A 531 -1.37 1.42 4.75
N SER A 532 -0.24 1.37 5.45
CA SER A 532 0.93 2.22 5.20
C SER A 532 1.92 1.55 4.22
N PRO A 533 2.62 2.31 3.35
CA PRO A 533 3.65 1.74 2.48
C PRO A 533 4.83 1.20 3.28
N VAL A 534 5.34 0.03 2.89
CA VAL A 534 6.57 -0.55 3.44
C VAL A 534 7.70 -0.35 2.43
N VAL A 535 8.83 0.18 2.88
CA VAL A 535 10.04 0.41 2.08
C VAL A 535 11.16 -0.47 2.61
N LEU A 536 11.68 -1.35 1.74
CA LEU A 536 12.80 -2.24 2.02
C LEU A 536 14.09 -1.70 1.42
N LEU A 537 15.17 -1.67 2.21
CA LEU A 537 16.52 -1.28 1.80
C LEU A 537 17.48 -2.47 1.99
N ILE A 538 18.03 -3.00 0.90
CA ILE A 538 19.05 -4.06 0.93
C ILE A 538 20.27 -3.63 0.10
N HIS A 539 21.45 -3.59 0.72
CA HIS A 539 22.70 -3.40 -0.01
C HIS A 539 23.00 -4.71 -0.77
N PRO A 540 23.08 -4.73 -2.12
CA PRO A 540 23.09 -5.97 -2.91
C PRO A 540 24.49 -6.63 -2.94
N ASP A 541 25.22 -6.61 -1.83
CA ASP A 541 26.66 -6.91 -1.77
C ASP A 541 26.99 -8.38 -1.40
N ARG A 542 26.02 -9.20 -0.97
CA ARG A 542 26.21 -10.61 -0.53
C ARG A 542 25.07 -11.52 -1.00
N GLY A 543 25.40 -12.78 -1.32
CA GLY A 543 24.41 -13.77 -1.77
C GLY A 543 23.30 -14.06 -0.76
N TYR A 544 23.64 -14.21 0.54
CA TYR A 544 22.65 -14.46 1.58
C TYR A 544 21.65 -13.32 1.81
N LYS A 545 21.92 -12.11 1.27
CA LYS A 545 20.93 -11.01 1.28
C LYS A 545 19.90 -11.17 0.15
N LEU A 546 20.29 -11.74 -0.98
CA LEU A 546 19.35 -12.15 -2.03
C LEU A 546 18.49 -13.33 -1.54
N ASP A 547 19.09 -14.31 -0.85
CA ASP A 547 18.34 -15.40 -0.21
C ASP A 547 17.32 -14.86 0.82
N ALA A 548 17.70 -13.80 1.56
CA ALA A 548 16.82 -13.12 2.51
C ALA A 548 15.67 -12.37 1.84
N GLU A 549 15.94 -11.62 0.77
CA GLU A 549 14.90 -10.93 -0.01
C GLU A 549 13.93 -11.92 -0.65
N GLN A 550 14.44 -12.98 -1.29
CA GLN A 550 13.63 -14.05 -1.87
C GLN A 550 12.69 -14.66 -0.82
N SER A 551 13.22 -15.00 0.35
CA SER A 551 12.44 -15.54 1.47
C SER A 551 11.44 -14.54 2.06
N PHE A 552 11.74 -13.23 2.04
CA PHE A 552 10.82 -12.19 2.46
C PHE A 552 9.64 -12.09 1.49
N VAL A 553 9.93 -11.88 0.20
CA VAL A 553 8.93 -11.72 -0.87
C VAL A 553 8.06 -12.98 -1.02
N GLU A 554 8.64 -14.18 -0.98
CA GLU A 554 7.89 -15.45 -1.05
C GLU A 554 6.93 -15.67 0.15
N GLN A 555 7.14 -14.99 1.28
CA GLN A 555 6.27 -15.08 2.47
C GLN A 555 5.13 -14.03 2.50
N LEU A 556 5.05 -13.11 1.53
CA LEU A 556 4.06 -12.04 1.51
C LEU A 556 2.64 -12.51 1.10
N PRO A 557 1.59 -11.78 1.54
CA PRO A 557 0.25 -11.89 0.96
C PRO A 557 0.24 -11.67 -0.56
N SER A 558 -0.86 -12.05 -1.23
CA SER A 558 -1.07 -11.85 -2.69
C SER A 558 -1.34 -10.39 -3.01
N ASP A 559 -2.02 -9.78 -2.07
CA ASP A 559 -2.63 -8.47 -1.99
C ASP A 559 -1.62 -7.44 -1.45
N VAL A 560 -0.36 -7.60 -1.88
CA VAL A 560 0.75 -6.65 -1.70
C VAL A 560 1.18 -6.20 -3.08
N ALA A 561 0.94 -4.92 -3.41
CA ALA A 561 1.51 -4.34 -4.61
C ALA A 561 3.03 -4.17 -4.42
N ILE A 562 3.86 -4.85 -5.21
CA ILE A 562 5.31 -4.59 -5.22
C ILE A 562 5.59 -3.56 -6.32
N VAL A 563 6.08 -2.37 -5.96
CA VAL A 563 6.17 -1.21 -6.85
C VAL A 563 7.48 -0.46 -6.68
N SER A 564 7.89 0.28 -7.72
CA SER A 564 9.03 1.19 -7.65
C SER A 564 8.69 2.48 -6.89
N THR A 565 9.69 3.20 -6.40
CA THR A 565 9.52 4.51 -5.74
C THR A 565 8.80 5.51 -6.65
N GLU A 566 9.06 5.45 -7.95
CA GLU A 566 8.41 6.32 -8.95
C GLU A 566 6.95 5.93 -9.21
N ALA A 567 6.65 4.63 -9.33
CA ALA A 567 5.30 4.13 -9.51
C ALA A 567 4.43 4.43 -8.27
N PHE A 568 5.00 4.22 -7.07
CA PHE A 568 4.38 4.65 -5.81
C PHE A 568 4.16 6.16 -5.78
N GLY A 569 5.17 6.95 -6.13
CA GLY A 569 5.07 8.41 -6.13
C GLY A 569 4.01 8.94 -7.09
N GLN A 570 3.82 8.29 -8.25
CA GLN A 570 2.76 8.62 -9.20
C GLN A 570 1.38 8.17 -8.70
N PHE A 571 1.26 6.97 -8.11
CA PHE A 571 0.05 6.52 -7.43
C PHE A 571 -0.36 7.51 -6.32
N TRP A 572 0.57 7.93 -5.46
CA TRP A 572 0.29 8.86 -4.37
C TRP A 572 -0.09 10.25 -4.90
N LYS A 573 0.54 10.74 -5.97
CA LYS A 573 0.14 11.99 -6.64
C LYS A 573 -1.25 11.89 -7.27
N ASN A 574 -1.62 10.75 -7.87
CA ASN A 574 -2.99 10.50 -8.34
C ASN A 574 -3.99 10.47 -7.18
N ARG A 575 -3.65 9.78 -6.09
CA ARG A 575 -4.44 9.68 -4.84
C ARG A 575 -4.73 11.05 -4.22
N LEU A 576 -3.73 11.94 -4.17
CA LEU A 576 -3.86 13.29 -3.60
C LEU A 576 -4.56 14.29 -4.53
N SER A 577 -4.57 14.05 -5.84
CA SER A 577 -5.14 14.95 -6.85
C SER A 577 -6.49 14.50 -7.39
N THR A 578 -7.05 13.40 -6.88
CA THR A 578 -8.40 12.93 -7.24
C THR A 578 -9.38 13.45 -6.19
N GLY A 579 -10.07 14.54 -6.51
CA GLY A 579 -11.12 15.10 -5.67
C GLY A 579 -12.37 14.22 -5.74
N VAL A 580 -13.02 14.01 -4.59
CA VAL A 580 -14.23 13.19 -4.46
C VAL A 580 -15.28 13.93 -3.62
N GLU A 581 -16.51 13.97 -4.09
CA GLU A 581 -17.70 14.34 -3.32
C GLU A 581 -18.67 13.14 -3.25
N THR A 582 -19.52 13.10 -2.23
CA THR A 582 -20.53 12.04 -2.09
C THR A 582 -21.89 12.58 -1.66
N ASP A 583 -22.94 11.98 -2.20
CA ASP A 583 -24.32 12.14 -1.76
C ASP A 583 -24.93 10.76 -1.47
N ARG A 584 -25.77 10.65 -0.44
CA ARG A 584 -26.39 9.39 -0.03
C ARG A 584 -27.88 9.57 0.21
N GLN A 585 -28.68 8.83 -0.55
CA GLN A 585 -30.14 8.88 -0.51
C GLN A 585 -30.69 7.49 -0.23
N GLY A 586 -30.93 7.19 1.05
CA GLY A 586 -31.31 5.85 1.50
C GLY A 586 -30.17 4.84 1.31
N GLU A 587 -30.46 3.71 0.68
CA GLU A 587 -29.52 2.62 0.39
C GLU A 587 -28.73 2.85 -0.93
N THR A 588 -28.76 4.07 -1.48
CA THR A 588 -27.99 4.47 -2.68
C THR A 588 -26.96 5.55 -2.37
N LEU A 589 -25.73 5.36 -2.86
CA LEU A 589 -24.60 6.27 -2.72
C LEU A 589 -24.08 6.74 -4.09
N THR A 590 -24.05 8.04 -4.33
CA THR A 590 -23.38 8.64 -5.49
C THR A 590 -21.99 9.11 -5.09
N ILE A 591 -20.98 8.79 -5.90
CA ILE A 591 -19.59 9.19 -5.73
C ILE A 591 -19.18 10.01 -6.96
N GLN A 592 -18.97 11.30 -6.75
CA GLN A 592 -18.65 12.27 -7.80
C GLN A 592 -17.14 12.56 -7.79
N LEU A 593 -16.43 12.33 -8.88
CA LEU A 593 -15.08 12.85 -9.06
C LEU A 593 -15.17 14.35 -9.38
N THR A 594 -14.53 15.22 -8.62
CA THR A 594 -14.76 16.69 -8.74
C THR A 594 -13.79 17.42 -9.68
N ASN A 595 -12.77 16.73 -10.18
CA ASN A 595 -11.71 17.31 -11.03
C ASN A 595 -11.09 16.28 -12.00
N ARG A 596 -11.84 15.23 -12.36
CA ARG A 596 -11.38 14.13 -13.20
C ARG A 596 -12.49 13.62 -14.13
N GLN A 597 -12.10 13.29 -15.35
CA GLN A 597 -12.95 12.59 -16.33
C GLN A 597 -13.03 11.07 -16.08
N ILE A 598 -12.01 10.47 -15.44
CA ILE A 598 -11.94 9.05 -15.09
C ILE A 598 -11.26 8.85 -13.72
N LEU A 599 -11.58 7.76 -13.03
CA LEU A 599 -10.79 7.29 -11.88
C LEU A 599 -9.49 6.64 -12.41
N PRO A 600 -8.28 7.05 -11.97
CA PRO A 600 -7.04 6.45 -12.46
C PRO A 600 -6.94 4.95 -12.10
N ASP A 601 -6.51 4.07 -13.02
CA ASP A 601 -6.62 2.61 -12.83
C ASP A 601 -5.81 2.04 -11.64
N SER A 602 -4.77 2.76 -11.21
CA SER A 602 -4.01 2.40 -10.00
C SER A 602 -4.71 2.80 -8.69
N LEU A 603 -5.78 3.60 -8.73
CA LEU A 603 -6.43 4.18 -7.55
C LEU A 603 -7.81 3.57 -7.29
N SER A 604 -7.96 2.95 -6.12
CA SER A 604 -9.26 2.59 -5.57
C SER A 604 -9.80 3.67 -4.62
N LEU A 605 -11.11 3.79 -4.56
CA LEU A 605 -11.86 4.42 -3.46
C LEU A 605 -12.35 3.31 -2.52
N VAL A 606 -12.47 3.62 -1.24
CA VAL A 606 -12.98 2.71 -0.21
C VAL A 606 -14.33 3.24 0.28
N VAL A 607 -15.34 2.37 0.40
CA VAL A 607 -16.67 2.71 0.94
C VAL A 607 -16.90 1.90 2.21
N ASP A 608 -17.02 2.58 3.34
CA ASP A 608 -17.28 1.96 4.65
C ASP A 608 -18.67 1.32 4.68
N GLY A 609 -18.78 0.06 5.12
CA GLY A 609 -20.04 -0.70 5.03
C GLY A 609 -20.65 -0.76 3.62
N GLY A 610 -19.84 -0.56 2.57
CA GLY A 610 -20.35 -0.42 1.20
C GLY A 610 -21.03 -1.69 0.65
N ALA A 611 -20.78 -2.84 1.27
CA ALA A 611 -21.44 -4.11 0.94
C ALA A 611 -22.93 -4.18 1.36
N ASP A 612 -23.39 -3.27 2.23
CA ASP A 612 -24.79 -3.20 2.69
C ASP A 612 -25.67 -2.22 1.87
N LEU A 613 -25.12 -1.59 0.82
CA LEU A 613 -25.85 -0.65 -0.05
C LEU A 613 -26.58 -1.38 -1.20
N GLU A 614 -27.77 -0.89 -1.58
CA GLU A 614 -28.52 -1.38 -2.75
C GLU A 614 -27.84 -0.96 -4.06
N SER A 615 -27.27 0.26 -4.12
CA SER A 615 -26.49 0.70 -5.28
C SER A 615 -25.43 1.74 -4.96
N ILE A 616 -24.35 1.73 -5.75
CA ILE A 616 -23.30 2.74 -5.76
C ILE A 616 -23.16 3.23 -7.21
N THR A 617 -23.02 4.54 -7.40
CA THR A 617 -22.82 5.15 -8.73
C THR A 617 -21.58 6.05 -8.70
N LEU A 618 -20.51 5.64 -9.39
CA LEU A 618 -19.36 6.50 -9.66
C LEU A 618 -19.68 7.44 -10.84
N GLN A 619 -19.30 8.71 -10.77
CA GLN A 619 -19.51 9.73 -11.81
C GLN A 619 -18.26 10.59 -12.03
N ASN A 620 -18.09 11.11 -13.25
CA ASN A 620 -17.05 12.07 -13.61
C ASN A 620 -17.43 13.51 -13.24
N GLU A 621 -16.52 14.47 -13.40
CA GLU A 621 -16.73 15.89 -13.04
C GLU A 621 -17.95 16.58 -13.71
N ASP A 622 -18.41 16.09 -14.86
CA ASP A 622 -19.62 16.56 -15.56
C ASP A 622 -20.92 15.83 -15.13
N GLY A 623 -20.82 14.79 -14.28
CA GLY A 623 -21.94 14.00 -13.76
C GLY A 623 -22.33 12.78 -14.61
N PHE A 624 -21.50 12.39 -15.59
CA PHE A 624 -21.71 11.15 -16.36
C PHE A 624 -21.25 9.93 -15.55
N ALA A 625 -22.05 8.87 -15.57
CA ALA A 625 -21.74 7.63 -14.85
C ALA A 625 -20.50 6.94 -15.44
N LEU A 626 -19.59 6.52 -14.56
CA LEU A 626 -18.37 5.79 -14.90
C LEU A 626 -18.51 4.30 -14.63
N ALA A 627 -18.00 3.50 -15.56
CA ALA A 627 -17.82 2.06 -15.37
C ALA A 627 -16.85 1.81 -14.21
N HIS A 628 -17.28 1.05 -13.21
CA HIS A 628 -16.51 0.74 -12.02
C HIS A 628 -16.67 -0.74 -11.66
N GLN A 629 -15.61 -1.33 -11.12
CA GLN A 629 -15.62 -2.67 -10.53
C GLN A 629 -15.57 -2.54 -9.01
N THR A 630 -16.05 -3.58 -8.32
CA THR A 630 -16.17 -3.56 -6.86
C THR A 630 -15.61 -4.83 -6.21
N THR A 631 -14.64 -4.67 -5.31
CA THR A 631 -14.03 -5.77 -4.57
C THR A 631 -14.38 -5.67 -3.08
N PRO A 632 -15.24 -6.57 -2.54
CA PRO A 632 -15.63 -6.54 -1.13
C PRO A 632 -14.49 -7.01 -0.22
N ARG A 633 -14.44 -6.44 0.99
CA ARG A 633 -13.45 -6.76 2.02
C ARG A 633 -14.06 -7.53 3.21
N PRO A 634 -13.27 -8.30 3.97
CA PRO A 634 -13.78 -9.13 5.08
C PRO A 634 -14.34 -8.35 6.28
N ASP A 635 -14.06 -7.05 6.35
CA ASP A 635 -14.50 -6.09 7.36
C ASP A 635 -15.82 -5.36 6.98
N GLY A 636 -16.39 -5.66 5.80
CA GLY A 636 -17.60 -5.02 5.28
C GLY A 636 -17.34 -3.78 4.42
N GLN A 637 -16.08 -3.33 4.28
CA GLN A 637 -15.72 -2.30 3.32
C GLN A 637 -15.89 -2.80 1.88
N LEU A 638 -16.12 -1.89 0.94
CA LEU A 638 -16.16 -2.18 -0.49
C LEU A 638 -15.17 -1.28 -1.21
N LEU A 639 -14.21 -1.86 -1.93
CA LEU A 639 -13.39 -1.09 -2.86
C LEU A 639 -14.19 -0.78 -4.12
N ILE A 640 -14.07 0.45 -4.61
CA ILE A 640 -14.52 0.89 -5.93
C ILE A 640 -13.27 1.28 -6.71
N HIS A 641 -12.98 0.59 -7.81
CA HIS A 641 -11.89 0.96 -8.73
C HIS A 641 -12.46 1.16 -10.14
N SER A 642 -11.64 1.63 -11.08
CA SER A 642 -12.06 1.57 -12.47
C SER A 642 -12.44 0.13 -12.80
N ALA A 643 -13.60 -0.05 -13.44
CA ALA A 643 -13.69 -1.11 -14.41
C ALA A 643 -12.76 -0.60 -15.50
N SER A 644 -11.53 -1.12 -15.55
CA SER A 644 -10.62 -0.74 -16.63
C SER A 644 -11.42 -0.96 -17.92
N PRO A 645 -11.68 0.07 -18.77
CA PRO A 645 -12.62 -0.03 -19.91
C PRO A 645 -12.06 -0.86 -21.08
N THR A 646 -11.23 -1.82 -20.70
CA THR A 646 -9.93 -2.10 -21.26
C THR A 646 -9.38 -3.36 -20.55
N GLY A 647 -9.79 -4.56 -20.97
CA GLY A 647 -9.38 -5.85 -20.37
C GLY A 647 -7.90 -6.27 -20.49
N GLY A 648 -6.93 -5.36 -20.71
CA GLY A 648 -5.51 -5.71 -20.90
C GLY A 648 -4.54 -4.52 -20.93
N ASP A 649 -3.23 -4.81 -20.86
CA ASP A 649 -2.13 -3.87 -20.55
C ASP A 649 -2.15 -2.55 -21.35
N LEU A 650 -2.00 -1.40 -20.68
CA LEU A 650 -1.68 -0.14 -21.35
C LEU A 650 -0.24 -0.19 -21.91
N LEU A 651 -0.11 -0.23 -23.24
CA LEU A 651 1.18 -0.27 -23.94
C LEU A 651 1.77 1.13 -24.14
N ALA A 652 0.92 2.14 -24.36
CA ALA A 652 1.33 3.53 -24.51
C ALA A 652 0.16 4.50 -24.30
N GLU A 653 0.41 5.63 -23.63
CA GLU A 653 -0.49 6.78 -23.58
C GLU A 653 0.26 8.04 -24.03
N VAL A 654 -0.37 8.87 -24.85
CA VAL A 654 0.11 10.21 -25.17
C VAL A 654 -1.07 11.19 -25.20
N ALA A 655 -0.95 12.28 -24.45
CA ALA A 655 -1.87 13.42 -24.48
C ALA A 655 -1.26 14.62 -25.22
N ARG A 656 -2.05 15.31 -26.04
CA ARG A 656 -1.66 16.52 -26.79
C ARG A 656 -2.74 17.60 -26.74
N PRO A 657 -2.40 18.89 -26.60
CA PRO A 657 -3.36 19.96 -26.78
C PRO A 657 -3.79 20.04 -28.25
N VAL A 658 -5.08 20.29 -28.48
CA VAL A 658 -5.67 20.51 -29.81
C VAL A 658 -6.53 21.76 -29.75
N ASP A 659 -6.20 22.75 -30.57
CA ASP A 659 -6.82 24.08 -30.63
C ASP A 659 -7.06 24.60 -32.06
N ALA A 660 -6.61 23.86 -33.08
CA ALA A 660 -6.74 24.21 -34.50
C ALA A 660 -6.60 22.99 -35.43
N ASP A 661 -7.03 23.15 -36.69
CA ASP A 661 -6.85 22.16 -37.76
C ASP A 661 -5.36 21.88 -38.03
N GLY A 662 -4.98 20.61 -37.98
CA GLY A 662 -3.59 20.17 -38.16
C GLY A 662 -3.45 18.65 -38.01
N ASN A 663 -2.26 18.11 -38.34
CA ASN A 663 -1.92 16.72 -38.04
C ASN A 663 -1.07 16.65 -36.75
N ILE A 664 -1.43 15.77 -35.83
CA ILE A 664 -0.86 15.68 -34.49
C ILE A 664 -0.40 14.25 -34.24
N GLY A 665 0.90 14.09 -33.97
CA GLY A 665 1.53 12.79 -33.71
C GLY A 665 1.46 12.36 -32.25
N PHE A 666 0.99 11.15 -32.02
CA PHE A 666 0.86 10.52 -30.70
C PHE A 666 1.96 9.48 -30.41
N GLY A 667 3.05 9.52 -31.17
CA GLY A 667 4.36 8.99 -30.79
C GLY A 667 4.36 7.51 -30.43
N ALA A 668 4.54 7.20 -29.14
CA ALA A 668 4.66 5.84 -28.62
C ALA A 668 3.44 4.94 -28.92
N THR A 669 2.26 5.50 -29.20
CA THR A 669 1.09 4.73 -29.63
C THR A 669 1.22 4.20 -31.07
N GLY A 670 2.03 4.85 -31.92
CA GLY A 670 2.06 4.60 -33.36
C GLY A 670 0.94 5.31 -34.15
N ALA A 671 0.12 6.13 -33.48
CA ALA A 671 -0.99 6.85 -34.09
C ALA A 671 -0.65 8.32 -34.42
N SER A 672 -1.34 8.88 -35.41
CA SER A 672 -1.48 10.33 -35.61
C SER A 672 -2.90 10.68 -36.02
N LEU A 673 -3.40 11.83 -35.55
CA LEU A 673 -4.76 12.31 -35.84
C LEU A 673 -4.69 13.66 -36.54
N ARG A 674 -5.45 13.79 -37.63
CA ARG A 674 -5.55 15.03 -38.41
C ARG A 674 -6.94 15.63 -38.37
N PHE A 675 -7.06 16.76 -37.67
CA PHE A 675 -8.32 17.46 -37.42
C PHE A 675 -8.73 18.43 -38.54
N PHE A 676 -10.05 18.57 -38.71
CA PHE A 676 -10.72 19.47 -39.64
C PHE A 676 -11.95 20.11 -38.97
N GLY A 677 -12.16 21.41 -39.16
CA GLY A 677 -13.30 22.14 -38.60
C GLY A 677 -13.21 22.40 -37.09
N THR A 678 -11.99 22.45 -36.55
CA THR A 678 -11.71 22.55 -35.12
C THR A 678 -12.24 23.84 -34.49
N SER A 679 -12.84 23.73 -33.31
CA SER A 679 -13.37 24.84 -32.52
C SER A 679 -13.21 24.58 -31.02
N GLY A 680 -12.95 25.65 -30.26
CA GLY A 680 -12.54 25.53 -28.86
C GLY A 680 -11.16 24.90 -28.73
N SER A 681 -10.86 24.31 -27.57
CA SER A 681 -9.63 23.54 -27.36
C SER A 681 -9.73 22.60 -26.17
N ALA A 682 -8.98 21.49 -26.22
CA ALA A 682 -8.81 20.56 -25.10
C ALA A 682 -7.50 19.79 -25.23
N MET A 683 -7.17 19.00 -24.20
CA MET A 683 -6.25 17.87 -24.36
C MET A 683 -7.00 16.73 -25.04
N VAL A 684 -6.45 16.20 -26.14
CA VAL A 684 -6.83 14.90 -26.72
C VAL A 684 -5.81 13.88 -26.24
N THR A 685 -6.29 12.73 -25.78
CA THR A 685 -5.46 11.62 -25.32
C THR A 685 -5.68 10.42 -26.25
N VAL A 686 -4.58 9.80 -26.68
CA VAL A 686 -4.59 8.50 -27.37
C VAL A 686 -3.88 7.49 -26.49
N GLN A 687 -4.56 6.38 -26.23
CA GLN A 687 -4.05 5.22 -25.52
C GLN A 687 -4.01 4.03 -26.48
N LYS A 688 -3.02 3.15 -26.33
CA LYS A 688 -2.93 1.85 -27.00
C LYS A 688 -2.80 0.77 -25.94
N PHE A 689 -3.63 -0.26 -26.04
CA PHE A 689 -3.66 -1.38 -25.10
C PHE A 689 -3.34 -2.71 -25.78
N ARG A 690 -2.83 -3.67 -25.01
CA ARG A 690 -2.83 -5.11 -25.30
C ARG A 690 -4.19 -5.70 -24.87
N GLY A 691 -4.49 -6.89 -25.36
CA GLY A 691 -5.82 -7.47 -25.28
C GLY A 691 -6.67 -6.96 -26.44
N GLY A 692 -7.49 -7.84 -27.00
CA GLY A 692 -8.59 -7.44 -27.88
C GLY A 692 -9.66 -6.61 -27.13
N PRO A 693 -10.69 -6.13 -27.84
CA PRO A 693 -11.88 -5.54 -27.21
C PRO A 693 -12.77 -6.60 -26.55
N ASP A 694 -13.37 -6.29 -25.40
CA ASP A 694 -14.47 -7.10 -24.86
C ASP A 694 -15.75 -6.88 -25.68
N GLY A 695 -16.56 -7.94 -25.84
CA GLY A 695 -17.85 -7.86 -26.54
C GLY A 695 -17.75 -7.74 -28.06
N ALA A 696 -16.70 -8.31 -28.67
CA ALA A 696 -16.43 -8.22 -30.11
C ALA A 696 -17.39 -9.03 -31.02
N GLU A 697 -18.46 -9.63 -30.50
CA GLU A 697 -19.27 -10.61 -31.24
C GLU A 697 -20.15 -10.01 -32.36
N ASP A 698 -20.11 -8.69 -32.56
CA ASP A 698 -20.75 -8.00 -33.69
C ASP A 698 -19.77 -7.57 -34.81
N ILE A 699 -18.47 -7.81 -34.63
CA ILE A 699 -17.47 -7.72 -35.70
C ILE A 699 -17.59 -9.00 -36.56
N PRO A 700 -17.82 -8.90 -37.89
CA PRO A 700 -18.11 -10.06 -38.74
C PRO A 700 -16.87 -10.83 -39.23
N GLU A 701 -15.66 -10.26 -39.18
CA GLU A 701 -14.44 -10.86 -39.72
C GLU A 701 -13.84 -11.98 -38.85
N GLU A 702 -13.14 -12.94 -39.46
CA GLU A 702 -12.59 -14.11 -38.75
C GLU A 702 -11.44 -13.79 -37.75
N ASN A 703 -10.70 -12.69 -37.92
CA ASN A 703 -9.61 -12.29 -37.02
C ASN A 703 -9.82 -10.86 -36.52
N VAL A 704 -9.60 -10.61 -35.22
CA VAL A 704 -9.62 -9.29 -34.57
C VAL A 704 -8.31 -9.09 -33.79
N SER A 705 -7.74 -7.89 -33.79
CA SER A 705 -6.43 -7.63 -33.17
C SER A 705 -6.44 -7.74 -31.63
N ASP A 706 -5.45 -8.44 -31.06
CA ASP A 706 -5.13 -8.47 -29.62
C ASP A 706 -4.49 -7.14 -29.10
N PHE A 707 -4.89 -6.03 -29.72
CA PHE A 707 -4.62 -4.68 -29.27
C PHE A 707 -5.73 -3.75 -29.77
N ARG A 708 -5.98 -2.68 -29.00
CA ARG A 708 -7.00 -1.66 -29.29
C ARG A 708 -6.50 -0.26 -28.98
N PHE A 709 -7.09 0.74 -29.61
CA PHE A 709 -6.78 2.15 -29.40
C PHE A 709 -7.98 2.88 -28.81
N VAL A 710 -7.80 3.57 -27.69
CA VAL A 710 -8.83 4.46 -27.14
C VAL A 710 -8.40 5.90 -27.40
N VAL A 711 -9.31 6.71 -27.92
CA VAL A 711 -9.13 8.16 -28.06
C VAL A 711 -10.17 8.85 -27.21
N THR A 712 -9.75 9.82 -26.41
CA THR A 712 -10.62 10.66 -25.57
C THR A 712 -10.18 12.13 -25.67
N ALA A 713 -11.02 13.05 -25.18
CA ALA A 713 -10.64 14.45 -25.03
C ALA A 713 -11.33 15.09 -23.84
N GLY A 714 -10.70 16.13 -23.28
CA GLY A 714 -11.35 17.00 -22.30
C GLY A 714 -12.51 17.81 -22.91
N SER A 715 -13.38 18.31 -22.04
CA SER A 715 -14.51 19.14 -22.46
C SER A 715 -14.05 20.47 -23.09
N GLY A 716 -14.82 20.97 -24.07
CA GLY A 716 -14.56 22.25 -24.73
C GLY A 716 -13.92 22.18 -26.13
N LEU A 717 -13.54 21.00 -26.63
CA LEU A 717 -13.13 20.77 -28.02
C LEU A 717 -14.30 20.26 -28.88
N GLY A 718 -14.45 20.81 -30.09
CA GLY A 718 -15.32 20.27 -31.14
C GLY A 718 -14.65 20.34 -32.50
N PHE A 719 -14.99 19.45 -33.42
CA PHE A 719 -14.42 19.36 -34.78
C PHE A 719 -15.46 18.81 -35.77
N ASP A 720 -15.30 19.09 -37.07
CA ASP A 720 -16.17 18.53 -38.12
C ASP A 720 -15.79 17.08 -38.45
N SER A 721 -14.49 16.76 -38.45
CA SER A 721 -13.96 15.39 -38.58
C SER A 721 -12.47 15.29 -38.20
N THR A 722 -11.99 14.06 -38.01
CA THR A 722 -10.56 13.73 -37.85
C THR A 722 -10.19 12.51 -38.68
N LYS A 723 -9.04 12.54 -39.39
CA LYS A 723 -8.41 11.36 -40.01
C LYS A 723 -7.49 10.71 -38.98
N VAL A 724 -7.84 9.52 -38.51
CA VAL A 724 -6.95 8.68 -37.68
C VAL A 724 -6.02 7.92 -38.62
N GLN A 725 -4.72 7.88 -38.31
CA GLN A 725 -3.70 7.15 -39.07
C GLN A 725 -2.86 6.30 -38.12
N LEU A 726 -2.63 5.03 -38.48
CA LEU A 726 -1.83 4.06 -37.72
C LEU A 726 -0.69 3.54 -38.62
N GLY A 727 0.57 3.66 -38.19
CA GLY A 727 1.71 3.19 -38.98
C GLY A 727 1.86 1.67 -38.93
N ILE A 728 1.98 1.00 -40.07
CA ILE A 728 2.11 -0.46 -40.17
C ILE A 728 3.28 -1.02 -39.33
N PRO A 729 4.47 -0.38 -39.25
CA PRO A 729 5.56 -0.83 -38.36
C PRO A 729 5.20 -0.93 -36.87
N SER A 730 4.10 -0.32 -36.42
CA SER A 730 3.60 -0.40 -35.04
C SER A 730 2.54 -1.49 -34.83
N LEU A 731 2.20 -2.24 -35.88
CA LEU A 731 1.14 -3.24 -35.95
C LEU A 731 1.77 -4.60 -36.31
N ALA A 732 2.12 -5.39 -35.30
CA ALA A 732 2.68 -6.72 -35.52
C ALA A 732 1.70 -7.63 -36.29
N GLY A 733 2.21 -8.63 -37.01
CA GLY A 733 1.41 -9.61 -37.76
C GLY A 733 0.86 -9.14 -39.12
N VAL A 734 0.78 -7.82 -39.35
CA VAL A 734 0.23 -7.26 -40.61
C VAL A 734 1.11 -7.59 -41.81
N GLU A 735 0.66 -8.52 -42.67
CA GLU A 735 1.34 -8.84 -43.94
C GLU A 735 0.67 -8.20 -45.17
N ALA A 736 -0.66 -7.96 -45.13
CA ALA A 736 -1.45 -7.39 -46.23
C ALA A 736 -2.34 -6.22 -45.72
N PRO A 737 -1.83 -4.97 -45.66
CA PRO A 737 -2.57 -3.86 -45.05
C PRO A 737 -3.88 -3.48 -45.78
N ASP A 738 -3.99 -3.76 -47.09
CA ASP A 738 -5.23 -3.58 -47.85
C ASP A 738 -6.40 -4.48 -47.36
N ASP A 739 -6.09 -5.60 -46.71
CA ASP A 739 -7.07 -6.59 -46.21
C ASP A 739 -7.56 -6.26 -44.79
N ILE A 740 -7.17 -5.13 -44.19
CA ILE A 740 -7.55 -4.75 -42.81
C ILE A 740 -8.70 -3.74 -42.80
N GLN A 741 -9.73 -4.07 -42.02
CA GLN A 741 -10.88 -3.22 -41.73
C GLN A 741 -10.78 -2.68 -40.30
N ILE A 742 -10.86 -1.36 -40.11
CA ILE A 742 -10.90 -0.73 -38.77
C ILE A 742 -12.36 -0.53 -38.34
N TYR A 743 -12.67 -0.93 -37.12
CA TYR A 743 -13.95 -0.73 -36.46
C TYR A 743 -13.84 0.34 -35.38
N ARG A 744 -14.93 1.07 -35.11
CA ARG A 744 -15.06 2.01 -33.98
C ARG A 744 -16.33 1.75 -33.16
N ARG A 745 -16.26 1.92 -31.84
CA ARG A 745 -17.42 2.16 -30.96
C ARG A 745 -17.24 3.42 -30.11
N GLU A 746 -18.34 3.96 -29.58
CA GLU A 746 -18.35 5.22 -28.83
C GLU A 746 -17.83 5.07 -27.39
N THR A 747 -18.19 3.98 -26.71
CA THR A 747 -17.73 3.66 -25.35
C THR A 747 -16.75 2.48 -25.39
N PRO A 748 -15.51 2.61 -24.87
CA PRO A 748 -14.59 1.48 -24.70
C PRO A 748 -15.22 0.37 -23.85
N ASP A 749 -15.03 -0.89 -24.25
CA ASP A 749 -15.67 -2.09 -23.68
C ASP A 749 -17.19 -1.95 -23.41
N GLY A 750 -17.89 -1.14 -24.23
CA GLY A 750 -19.33 -0.87 -24.09
C GLY A 750 -20.06 -0.59 -25.41
N GLY A 751 -20.97 -1.49 -25.79
CA GLY A 751 -21.81 -1.33 -26.98
C GLY A 751 -21.13 -1.72 -28.29
N SER A 752 -21.86 -1.48 -29.39
CA SER A 752 -21.60 -2.08 -30.71
C SER A 752 -20.54 -1.40 -31.55
N PHE A 753 -19.76 -2.20 -32.27
CA PHE A 753 -18.80 -1.73 -33.25
C PHE A 753 -19.44 -1.31 -34.58
N THR A 754 -18.80 -0.40 -35.30
CA THR A 754 -19.17 0.04 -36.64
C THR A 754 -17.94 0.16 -37.53
N ALA A 755 -17.99 -0.46 -38.71
CA ALA A 755 -16.93 -0.40 -39.71
C ALA A 755 -16.72 1.04 -40.23
N LEU A 756 -15.47 1.48 -40.31
CA LEU A 756 -15.08 2.77 -40.89
C LEU A 756 -14.41 2.56 -42.25
N GLU A 757 -14.59 3.48 -43.22
CA GLU A 757 -13.95 3.36 -44.54
C GLU A 757 -12.42 3.39 -44.42
N THR A 758 -11.79 2.20 -44.42
CA THR A 758 -10.38 1.99 -44.10
C THR A 758 -9.54 1.98 -45.37
N LYS A 759 -8.35 2.58 -45.29
CA LYS A 759 -7.41 2.71 -46.41
C LYS A 759 -5.97 2.50 -45.96
N ALA A 760 -5.29 1.54 -46.56
CA ALA A 760 -3.84 1.56 -46.65
C ALA A 760 -3.40 2.75 -47.52
N ASP A 761 -2.31 3.40 -47.13
CA ASP A 761 -1.69 4.55 -47.79
C ASP A 761 -0.21 4.17 -48.04
N ASP A 762 0.13 3.79 -49.28
CA ASP A 762 1.51 3.55 -49.75
C ASP A 762 2.26 4.89 -49.68
N ASN A 763 3.14 5.02 -48.69
CA ASN A 763 3.79 6.30 -48.39
C ASN A 763 4.98 6.62 -49.32
N GLY A 764 5.20 5.80 -50.36
CA GLY A 764 6.08 6.12 -51.49
C GLY A 764 6.97 4.98 -51.96
N THR A 765 6.87 3.78 -51.36
CA THR A 765 7.76 2.65 -51.59
C THR A 765 6.97 1.38 -51.98
N PRO A 766 6.52 1.24 -53.25
CA PRO A 766 5.58 0.19 -53.64
C PRO A 766 6.06 -1.23 -53.32
N GLY A 767 5.39 -1.86 -52.35
CA GLY A 767 5.69 -3.22 -51.87
C GLY A 767 6.63 -3.29 -50.66
N ASP A 768 6.89 -2.17 -49.98
CA ASP A 768 7.61 -2.10 -48.71
C ASP A 768 6.70 -1.54 -47.61
N ILE A 769 6.02 -2.45 -46.88
CA ILE A 769 5.07 -2.08 -45.81
C ILE A 769 5.73 -1.40 -44.58
N SER A 770 7.04 -1.09 -44.63
CA SER A 770 7.76 -0.45 -43.53
C SER A 770 7.61 1.09 -43.48
N ASP A 771 7.01 1.73 -44.49
CA ASP A 771 6.56 3.13 -44.41
C ASP A 771 5.03 3.35 -44.48
N ASP A 772 4.25 2.32 -44.82
CA ASP A 772 2.78 2.34 -44.93
C ASP A 772 2.01 2.81 -43.68
N THR A 773 0.79 3.34 -43.90
CA THR A 773 -0.19 3.58 -42.83
C THR A 773 -1.58 3.04 -43.17
N LEU A 774 -2.28 2.46 -42.18
CA LEU A 774 -3.75 2.38 -42.22
C LEU A 774 -4.36 3.72 -41.85
N SER A 775 -5.54 4.02 -42.39
CA SER A 775 -6.29 5.22 -41.99
C SER A 775 -7.78 5.16 -42.21
N VAL A 776 -8.49 5.93 -41.37
CA VAL A 776 -9.95 6.12 -41.37
C VAL A 776 -10.29 7.58 -41.08
N THR A 777 -11.49 8.03 -41.46
CA THR A 777 -12.02 9.34 -41.06
C THR A 777 -13.27 9.14 -40.21
N THR A 778 -13.39 9.90 -39.12
CA THR A 778 -14.56 9.87 -38.22
C THR A 778 -14.88 11.28 -37.70
N ASP A 779 -16.10 11.48 -37.20
CA ASP A 779 -16.60 12.72 -36.58
C ASP A 779 -16.51 12.71 -35.04
N SER A 780 -16.07 11.60 -34.44
CA SER A 780 -16.21 11.36 -33.00
C SER A 780 -15.10 10.45 -32.45
N PHE A 781 -14.66 10.72 -31.22
CA PHE A 781 -13.69 9.88 -30.49
C PHE A 781 -14.35 8.62 -29.90
N GLY A 782 -13.57 7.71 -29.32
CA GLY A 782 -14.02 6.41 -28.85
C GLY A 782 -12.92 5.35 -28.97
N GLU A 783 -13.32 4.08 -29.06
CA GLU A 783 -12.40 2.95 -29.20
C GLU A 783 -12.32 2.47 -30.66
N PHE A 784 -11.12 2.10 -31.10
CA PHE A 784 -10.79 1.63 -32.44
C PHE A 784 -10.03 0.30 -32.41
N VAL A 785 -10.44 -0.65 -33.25
CA VAL A 785 -9.86 -2.01 -33.35
C VAL A 785 -9.70 -2.42 -34.81
N LEU A 786 -8.81 -3.39 -35.07
CA LEU A 786 -8.49 -3.88 -36.42
C LEU A 786 -9.07 -5.29 -36.59
N ALA A 787 -9.64 -5.60 -37.75
CA ALA A 787 -10.18 -6.90 -38.09
C ALA A 787 -9.87 -7.31 -39.55
N SER A 788 -9.84 -8.60 -39.85
CA SER A 788 -9.58 -9.13 -41.20
C SER A 788 -9.98 -10.61 -41.36
N ASP A 789 -10.49 -10.99 -42.54
CA ASP A 789 -10.76 -12.38 -42.91
C ASP A 789 -9.51 -13.15 -43.39
N SER A 790 -8.44 -12.44 -43.80
CA SER A 790 -7.32 -13.01 -44.55
C SER A 790 -5.93 -12.66 -44.01
N ASN A 791 -5.78 -11.53 -43.32
CA ASN A 791 -4.50 -11.09 -42.78
C ASN A 791 -4.33 -11.60 -41.33
N PRO A 792 -3.22 -12.29 -40.98
CA PRO A 792 -2.98 -12.81 -39.62
C PRO A 792 -2.68 -11.69 -38.62
N LEU A 793 -3.73 -11.00 -38.18
CA LEU A 793 -3.68 -10.12 -37.01
C LEU A 793 -3.24 -10.91 -35.76
N PRO A 794 -2.53 -10.29 -34.79
CA PRO A 794 -2.09 -11.01 -33.60
C PRO A 794 -3.28 -11.51 -32.80
N VAL A 795 -3.38 -12.83 -32.69
CA VAL A 795 -4.31 -13.55 -31.81
C VAL A 795 -3.52 -14.69 -31.18
N GLU A 796 -3.37 -14.69 -29.86
CA GLU A 796 -2.85 -15.84 -29.10
C GLU A 796 -3.92 -16.39 -28.14
N MET A 797 -3.51 -17.30 -27.25
CA MET A 797 -4.36 -18.19 -26.47
C MET A 797 -5.50 -17.49 -25.70
N SER A 798 -6.76 -17.82 -26.01
CA SER A 798 -7.99 -17.20 -25.48
C SER A 798 -8.34 -17.63 -24.05
N GLY A 799 -7.33 -17.72 -23.18
CA GLY A 799 -7.45 -17.94 -21.75
C GLY A 799 -6.77 -19.21 -21.24
N PHE A 800 -6.15 -19.10 -20.07
CA PHE A 800 -5.51 -20.17 -19.31
C PHE A 800 -5.90 -20.02 -17.83
N ASP A 801 -6.56 -21.05 -17.29
CA ASP A 801 -7.17 -21.07 -15.95
C ASP A 801 -6.75 -22.32 -15.19
N ALA A 802 -6.71 -22.23 -13.87
CA ALA A 802 -6.45 -23.36 -13.00
C ALA A 802 -7.28 -23.30 -11.72
N LYS A 803 -7.72 -24.47 -11.24
CA LYS A 803 -8.58 -24.58 -10.04
C LYS A 803 -8.14 -25.75 -9.17
N SER A 804 -7.95 -25.47 -7.88
CA SER A 804 -7.60 -26.47 -6.88
C SER A 804 -8.77 -27.45 -6.67
N THR A 805 -8.47 -28.75 -6.69
CA THR A 805 -9.45 -29.84 -6.57
C THR A 805 -8.99 -30.84 -5.50
N GLY A 806 -9.15 -30.44 -4.23
CA GLY A 806 -8.71 -31.22 -3.07
C GLY A 806 -7.20 -31.13 -2.86
N THR A 807 -6.47 -32.18 -3.26
CA THR A 807 -4.99 -32.21 -3.20
C THR A 807 -4.33 -31.95 -4.55
N LYS A 808 -5.12 -31.69 -5.60
CA LYS A 808 -4.70 -31.61 -7.01
C LYS A 808 -4.95 -30.22 -7.57
N VAL A 809 -4.32 -29.86 -8.68
CA VAL A 809 -4.69 -28.67 -9.47
C VAL A 809 -5.15 -29.11 -10.86
N ARG A 810 -6.33 -28.68 -11.28
CA ARG A 810 -6.80 -28.85 -12.65
C ARG A 810 -6.50 -27.59 -13.44
N LEU A 811 -5.92 -27.73 -14.63
CA LEU A 811 -5.68 -26.63 -15.55
C LEU A 811 -6.53 -26.80 -16.82
N THR A 812 -6.94 -25.69 -17.40
CA THR A 812 -7.78 -25.61 -18.61
C THR A 812 -7.38 -24.39 -19.42
N TRP A 813 -7.26 -24.54 -20.73
CA TRP A 813 -6.97 -23.43 -21.65
C TRP A 813 -7.68 -23.64 -22.98
N THR A 814 -7.81 -22.59 -23.78
CA THR A 814 -8.32 -22.67 -25.15
C THR A 814 -7.38 -21.91 -26.08
N THR A 815 -7.00 -22.52 -27.19
CA THR A 815 -6.42 -21.82 -28.33
C THR A 815 -7.54 -21.28 -29.21
N ALA A 816 -7.43 -20.06 -29.72
CA ALA A 816 -8.35 -19.53 -30.73
C ALA A 816 -8.06 -20.18 -32.10
N SER A 817 -6.78 -20.20 -32.49
CA SER A 817 -6.24 -20.91 -33.64
C SER A 817 -4.91 -21.57 -33.27
N GLU A 818 -4.41 -22.46 -34.14
CA GLU A 818 -3.07 -23.06 -34.02
C GLU A 818 -2.43 -23.15 -35.41
N SER A 819 -1.10 -23.03 -35.50
CA SER A 819 -0.37 -23.23 -36.76
C SER A 819 0.94 -23.97 -36.49
N GLY A 820 1.04 -25.21 -36.97
CA GLY A 820 2.21 -26.07 -36.73
C GLY A 820 2.42 -26.52 -35.27
N ASN A 821 1.45 -26.32 -34.37
CA ASN A 821 1.59 -26.64 -32.95
C ASN A 821 1.75 -28.14 -32.70
N THR A 822 2.80 -28.55 -31.97
CA THR A 822 2.99 -29.92 -31.50
C THR A 822 2.27 -30.17 -30.18
N GLY A 823 2.16 -29.16 -29.32
CA GLY A 823 1.46 -29.22 -28.04
C GLY A 823 2.08 -28.34 -26.96
N PHE A 824 1.68 -28.55 -25.72
CA PHE A 824 1.97 -27.69 -24.58
C PHE A 824 2.72 -28.45 -23.49
N GLU A 825 3.94 -28.01 -23.15
CA GLU A 825 4.57 -28.38 -21.88
C GLU A 825 3.86 -27.63 -20.75
N VAL A 826 3.27 -28.36 -19.81
CA VAL A 826 2.70 -27.77 -18.60
C VAL A 826 3.85 -27.63 -17.60
N GLN A 827 4.21 -26.39 -17.29
CA GLN A 827 5.30 -26.05 -16.37
C GLN A 827 4.76 -25.52 -15.05
N ARG A 828 5.42 -25.87 -13.94
CA ARG A 828 5.05 -25.48 -12.57
C ARG A 828 6.27 -24.91 -11.83
N MET A 829 6.01 -23.88 -11.04
CA MET A 829 6.88 -23.38 -9.98
C MET A 829 6.10 -23.51 -8.66
N SER A 830 6.81 -23.80 -7.57
CA SER A 830 6.23 -24.03 -6.25
C SER A 830 7.22 -23.67 -5.17
N ASP A 831 6.73 -23.12 -4.07
CA ASP A 831 7.47 -22.67 -2.90
C ASP A 831 8.59 -23.65 -2.51
N GLY A 832 9.83 -23.16 -2.40
CA GLY A 832 11.01 -23.97 -2.08
C GLY A 832 11.68 -24.72 -3.25
N MET A 833 11.32 -24.45 -4.51
CA MET A 833 12.22 -24.71 -5.64
C MET A 833 13.16 -23.52 -5.87
N GLN A 834 14.32 -23.73 -6.52
CA GLN A 834 15.20 -22.61 -6.88
C GLN A 834 14.46 -21.60 -7.75
N HIS A 835 14.68 -20.32 -7.47
CA HIS A 835 13.92 -19.26 -8.08
C HIS A 835 14.11 -19.23 -9.61
N GLY A 836 13.04 -18.95 -10.36
CA GLY A 836 13.03 -19.06 -11.83
C GLY A 836 13.04 -20.50 -12.39
N SER A 837 13.20 -21.54 -11.57
CA SER A 837 13.25 -22.94 -12.03
C SER A 837 11.85 -23.49 -12.31
N TRP A 838 11.50 -23.54 -13.60
CA TRP A 838 10.23 -24.09 -14.08
C TRP A 838 10.33 -25.60 -14.32
N GLY A 839 9.71 -26.39 -13.45
CA GLY A 839 9.64 -27.84 -13.60
C GLY A 839 8.51 -28.25 -14.54
N GLN A 840 8.80 -29.04 -15.57
CA GLN A 840 7.75 -29.66 -16.39
C GLN A 840 6.98 -30.70 -15.56
N VAL A 841 5.67 -30.50 -15.40
CA VAL A 841 4.75 -31.45 -14.74
C VAL A 841 3.98 -32.31 -15.74
N GLY A 842 3.95 -31.93 -17.02
CA GLY A 842 3.37 -32.76 -18.08
C GLY A 842 3.58 -32.21 -19.49
N PHE A 843 3.04 -32.93 -20.47
CA PHE A 843 2.87 -32.48 -21.84
C PHE A 843 1.46 -32.82 -22.30
N VAL A 844 0.85 -31.95 -23.11
CA VAL A 844 -0.45 -32.19 -23.76
C VAL A 844 -0.29 -31.91 -25.24
N GLU A 845 -0.34 -32.98 -26.04
CA GLU A 845 -0.29 -32.93 -27.51
C GLU A 845 -1.41 -32.04 -28.07
N SER A 846 -1.12 -31.32 -29.18
CA SER A 846 -2.14 -30.60 -29.93
C SER A 846 -3.25 -31.56 -30.41
N ARG A 847 -4.48 -31.06 -30.45
CA ARG A 847 -5.63 -31.76 -31.05
C ARG A 847 -5.95 -31.27 -32.47
N ALA A 848 -5.29 -30.22 -32.93
CA ALA A 848 -5.43 -29.72 -34.29
C ALA A 848 -4.88 -30.76 -35.29
N PRO A 849 -5.60 -31.09 -36.39
CA PRO A 849 -5.14 -32.08 -37.36
C PRO A 849 -3.81 -31.69 -38.05
N GLY A 850 -2.70 -32.19 -37.53
CA GLY A 850 -1.35 -31.81 -37.99
C GLY A 850 -0.81 -30.52 -37.37
N GLY A 851 -1.39 -30.06 -36.25
CA GLY A 851 -0.95 -28.86 -35.53
C GLY A 851 -1.52 -27.54 -36.04
N THR A 852 -2.36 -27.56 -37.07
CA THR A 852 -2.96 -26.34 -37.65
C THR A 852 -4.49 -26.40 -37.62
N THR A 853 -5.12 -25.33 -37.12
CA THR A 853 -6.58 -25.12 -37.10
C THR A 853 -6.90 -23.62 -36.99
N SER A 854 -7.95 -23.14 -37.66
CA SER A 854 -8.58 -21.83 -37.36
C SER A 854 -9.71 -21.96 -36.34
N GLU A 855 -10.15 -23.18 -36.03
CA GLU A 855 -11.24 -23.47 -35.08
C GLU A 855 -10.72 -23.56 -33.63
N PRO A 856 -11.36 -22.89 -32.64
CA PRO A 856 -10.93 -22.89 -31.26
C PRO A 856 -10.87 -24.27 -30.60
N THR A 857 -9.79 -24.56 -29.88
CA THR A 857 -9.50 -25.88 -29.33
C THR A 857 -9.23 -25.83 -27.82
N SER A 858 -10.16 -26.38 -27.02
CA SER A 858 -10.05 -26.38 -25.55
C SER A 858 -9.34 -27.61 -24.97
N TYR A 859 -8.34 -27.37 -24.13
CA TYR A 859 -7.47 -28.36 -23.49
C TYR A 859 -7.73 -28.48 -21.99
N ARG A 860 -7.14 -29.52 -21.38
CA ARG A 860 -7.13 -29.70 -19.92
C ARG A 860 -5.93 -30.53 -19.47
N PHE A 861 -5.39 -30.20 -18.31
CA PHE A 861 -4.42 -31.00 -17.57
C PHE A 861 -4.90 -31.19 -16.12
N THR A 862 -4.32 -32.11 -15.37
CA THR A 862 -4.51 -32.18 -13.92
C THR A 862 -3.20 -32.62 -13.28
N ASP A 863 -2.63 -31.74 -12.49
CA ASP A 863 -1.46 -31.99 -11.66
C ASP A 863 -1.88 -32.83 -10.45
N GLU A 864 -1.45 -34.08 -10.47
CA GLU A 864 -1.70 -35.09 -9.44
C GLU A 864 -0.67 -35.01 -8.30
N ASP A 865 0.56 -34.59 -8.60
CA ASP A 865 1.76 -34.66 -7.75
C ASP A 865 2.13 -33.27 -7.20
N VAL A 866 1.13 -32.61 -6.62
CA VAL A 866 1.24 -31.29 -5.98
C VAL A 866 1.99 -31.40 -4.64
N PRO A 867 3.05 -30.61 -4.40
CA PRO A 867 3.77 -30.62 -3.12
C PRO A 867 2.86 -30.27 -1.94
N TYR A 868 3.04 -30.94 -0.80
CA TYR A 868 2.18 -30.67 0.37
C TYR A 868 2.43 -29.28 0.98
N GLY A 869 3.71 -28.86 1.07
CA GLY A 869 4.12 -27.60 1.70
C GLY A 869 4.12 -26.38 0.78
N ALA A 870 3.68 -26.52 -0.48
CA ALA A 870 3.51 -25.39 -1.39
C ALA A 870 2.12 -24.80 -1.19
N ASP A 871 2.02 -23.65 -0.55
CA ASP A 871 0.77 -22.93 -0.33
C ASP A 871 0.44 -21.99 -1.50
N SER A 872 1.46 -21.61 -2.27
CA SER A 872 1.32 -21.05 -3.62
C SER A 872 1.84 -22.04 -4.67
N LEU A 873 1.31 -21.94 -5.89
CA LEU A 873 1.72 -22.73 -7.05
C LEU A 873 1.55 -21.84 -8.28
N ARG A 874 2.64 -21.55 -8.99
CA ARG A 874 2.57 -20.84 -10.27
C ARG A 874 2.63 -21.86 -11.40
N TYR A 875 1.77 -21.72 -12.39
CA TYR A 875 1.75 -22.57 -13.58
C TYR A 875 1.83 -21.71 -14.83
N ARG A 876 2.53 -22.21 -15.86
CA ARG A 876 2.49 -21.64 -17.22
C ARG A 876 2.49 -22.76 -18.24
N LEU A 877 2.07 -22.45 -19.45
CA LEU A 877 2.25 -23.32 -20.60
C LEU A 877 3.45 -22.84 -21.40
N ARG A 878 4.21 -23.78 -21.95
CA ARG A 878 5.13 -23.53 -23.06
C ARG A 878 4.60 -24.26 -24.28
N GLN A 879 4.09 -23.52 -25.25
CA GLN A 879 3.71 -24.08 -26.55
C GLN A 879 4.98 -24.48 -27.30
N VAL A 880 4.92 -25.59 -28.03
CA VAL A 880 6.03 -26.11 -28.84
C VAL A 880 5.54 -26.34 -30.26
N ASP A 881 6.07 -25.56 -31.20
CA ASP A 881 5.71 -25.65 -32.62
C ASP A 881 6.62 -26.65 -33.35
N ALA A 882 6.18 -27.16 -34.50
CA ALA A 882 6.82 -28.29 -35.19
C ALA A 882 8.18 -27.99 -35.83
N ASP A 883 8.58 -26.71 -35.89
CA ASP A 883 9.92 -26.26 -36.26
C ASP A 883 10.89 -26.21 -35.05
N GLY A 884 10.37 -26.37 -33.83
CA GLY A 884 11.10 -26.27 -32.57
C GLY A 884 11.08 -24.89 -31.93
N SER A 885 10.38 -23.90 -32.51
CA SER A 885 10.10 -22.62 -31.86
C SER A 885 9.10 -22.82 -30.71
N THR A 886 9.20 -21.99 -29.66
CA THR A 886 8.35 -22.14 -28.45
C THR A 886 7.95 -20.80 -27.85
N ARG A 887 6.69 -20.68 -27.45
CA ARG A 887 6.10 -19.50 -26.80
C ARG A 887 5.66 -19.84 -25.38
N PHE A 888 5.54 -18.85 -24.50
CA PHE A 888 5.12 -19.05 -23.11
C PHE A 888 3.85 -18.24 -22.84
N THR A 889 2.92 -18.80 -22.06
CA THR A 889 1.85 -18.00 -21.43
C THR A 889 2.41 -17.27 -20.21
N ASP A 890 1.70 -16.23 -19.80
CA ASP A 890 1.87 -15.68 -18.46
C ASP A 890 1.55 -16.71 -17.35
N PRO A 891 2.17 -16.57 -16.17
CA PRO A 891 2.10 -17.56 -15.11
C PRO A 891 0.93 -17.32 -14.13
N ILE A 892 -0.12 -18.14 -14.21
CA ILE A 892 -1.26 -18.09 -13.28
C ILE A 892 -0.90 -18.69 -11.92
N THR A 893 -1.45 -18.12 -10.84
CA THR A 893 -1.08 -18.44 -9.45
C THR A 893 -2.23 -19.06 -8.68
N ILE A 894 -2.05 -20.27 -8.13
CA ILE A 894 -3.05 -21.01 -7.35
C ILE A 894 -2.65 -21.07 -5.89
N ARG A 895 -3.27 -20.18 -5.10
CA ARG A 895 -3.16 -20.19 -3.64
C ARG A 895 -4.04 -21.28 -3.01
N ARG A 896 -3.53 -21.88 -1.94
CA ARG A 896 -4.15 -23.00 -1.22
C ARG A 896 -4.30 -22.59 0.25
N PRO A 897 -5.21 -21.67 0.61
CA PRO A 897 -5.29 -21.15 1.99
C PRO A 897 -5.46 -22.25 3.05
N VAL A 898 -4.98 -21.97 4.26
CA VAL A 898 -5.07 -22.84 5.44
C VAL A 898 -6.05 -22.21 6.43
N GLY A 899 -7.24 -22.79 6.58
CA GLY A 899 -8.28 -22.23 7.49
C GLY A 899 -8.17 -22.63 8.96
N ASP A 900 -7.42 -23.68 9.32
CA ASP A 900 -7.25 -24.09 10.72
C ASP A 900 -5.86 -24.66 10.99
N VAL A 901 -5.45 -24.63 12.26
CA VAL A 901 -4.36 -25.46 12.78
C VAL A 901 -4.71 -26.95 12.63
N LYS A 902 -3.93 -27.66 11.80
CA LYS A 902 -4.12 -29.08 11.46
C LYS A 902 -2.81 -29.83 11.67
N LEU A 903 -2.91 -31.02 12.26
CA LEU A 903 -1.87 -32.04 12.30
C LEU A 903 -2.44 -33.26 11.59
N LEU A 904 -1.73 -33.81 10.61
CA LEU A 904 -2.13 -35.00 9.88
C LEU A 904 -1.41 -36.23 10.44
N ALA A 905 -2.05 -37.40 10.33
CA ALA A 905 -1.46 -38.66 10.73
C ALA A 905 -0.09 -38.91 10.06
N PRO A 906 0.91 -39.44 10.80
CA PRO A 906 2.24 -39.73 10.25
C PRO A 906 2.15 -40.65 9.04
N THR A 907 2.98 -40.42 8.03
CA THR A 907 3.02 -41.24 6.82
C THR A 907 4.43 -41.79 6.58
N PRO A 908 4.66 -43.12 6.56
CA PRO A 908 3.71 -44.20 6.87
C PRO A 908 3.38 -44.31 8.38
N ASN A 909 2.32 -45.04 8.70
CA ASN A 909 1.96 -45.46 10.06
C ASN A 909 1.33 -46.86 9.99
N PRO A 910 1.91 -47.90 10.60
CA PRO A 910 3.09 -47.88 11.46
C PRO A 910 4.39 -47.42 10.79
N VAL A 911 5.19 -46.70 11.57
CA VAL A 911 6.55 -46.25 11.24
C VAL A 911 7.52 -47.42 11.46
N ARG A 912 8.55 -47.52 10.61
CA ARG A 912 9.70 -48.42 10.86
C ARG A 912 10.96 -47.65 11.21
N GLN A 913 11.46 -46.87 10.25
CA GLN A 913 12.67 -46.05 10.40
C GLN A 913 12.33 -44.56 10.33
N THR A 914 11.52 -44.12 9.37
CA THR A 914 11.16 -42.71 9.20
C THR A 914 9.69 -42.52 8.86
N ALA A 915 9.18 -41.32 9.16
CA ALA A 915 7.86 -40.87 8.74
C ALA A 915 7.87 -39.37 8.40
N THR A 916 6.98 -38.96 7.50
CA THR A 916 6.67 -37.54 7.26
C THR A 916 5.50 -37.14 8.17
N ILE A 917 5.71 -36.07 8.96
CA ILE A 917 4.69 -35.42 9.76
C ILE A 917 4.23 -34.18 8.99
N ARG A 918 2.96 -34.14 8.60
CA ARG A 918 2.37 -33.02 7.84
C ARG A 918 1.46 -32.20 8.73
N TYR A 919 1.61 -30.89 8.70
CA TYR A 919 0.84 -29.96 9.51
C TYR A 919 0.57 -28.67 8.74
N ALA A 920 -0.43 -27.92 9.19
CA ALA A 920 -0.82 -26.65 8.58
C ALA A 920 -1.25 -25.68 9.68
N VAL A 921 -0.90 -24.40 9.52
CA VAL A 921 -1.19 -23.32 10.49
C VAL A 921 -1.64 -22.08 9.71
N PRO A 922 -2.75 -21.40 10.11
CA PRO A 922 -3.35 -20.34 9.30
C PRO A 922 -2.49 -19.06 9.29
N ASN A 923 -2.26 -18.49 10.47
CA ASN A 923 -1.56 -17.22 10.66
C ASN A 923 -0.17 -17.46 11.23
N ARG A 924 0.77 -16.53 10.99
CA ARG A 924 2.12 -16.56 11.57
C ARG A 924 2.01 -16.59 13.10
N GLN A 925 2.39 -17.70 13.72
CA GLN A 925 2.30 -17.88 15.17
C GLN A 925 3.38 -18.86 15.67
N ARG A 926 3.72 -18.77 16.95
CA ARG A 926 4.74 -19.63 17.56
C ARG A 926 4.16 -21.00 17.87
N LEU A 927 4.72 -22.05 17.28
CA LEU A 927 4.31 -23.43 17.52
C LEU A 927 5.44 -24.31 18.03
N ALA A 928 5.08 -25.48 18.56
CA ALA A 928 5.97 -26.59 18.83
C ALA A 928 5.31 -27.93 18.44
N ILE A 929 6.10 -28.85 17.88
CA ILE A 929 5.69 -30.23 17.63
C ILE A 929 6.58 -31.16 18.45
N HIS A 930 5.93 -32.01 19.24
CA HIS A 930 6.56 -32.88 20.23
C HIS A 930 6.07 -34.31 20.09
N LEU A 931 6.99 -35.27 20.15
CA LEU A 931 6.68 -36.69 20.25
C LEU A 931 6.68 -37.11 21.72
N TYR A 932 5.63 -37.80 22.16
CA TYR A 932 5.47 -38.33 23.51
C TYR A 932 5.31 -39.85 23.51
N ASP A 933 5.78 -40.51 24.57
CA ASP A 933 5.47 -41.92 24.82
C ASP A 933 4.14 -42.11 25.58
N VAL A 934 3.75 -43.37 25.82
CA VAL A 934 2.52 -43.72 26.58
C VAL A 934 2.53 -43.30 28.06
N LEU A 935 3.66 -42.81 28.58
CA LEU A 935 3.80 -42.27 29.94
C LEU A 935 3.78 -40.74 29.97
N GLY A 936 3.56 -40.09 28.81
CA GLY A 936 3.56 -38.62 28.69
C GLY A 936 4.96 -37.99 28.76
N ARG A 937 6.03 -38.77 28.59
CA ARG A 937 7.40 -38.24 28.53
C ARG A 937 7.68 -37.74 27.11
N ARG A 938 8.16 -36.50 26.97
CA ARG A 938 8.60 -35.97 25.66
C ARG A 938 9.87 -36.71 25.24
N VAL A 939 9.80 -37.36 24.09
CA VAL A 939 10.86 -38.19 23.49
C VAL A 939 11.67 -37.37 22.49
N GLN A 940 11.02 -36.50 21.72
CA GLN A 940 11.65 -35.69 20.67
C GLN A 940 10.87 -34.38 20.47
N THR A 941 11.57 -33.33 20.06
CA THR A 941 10.98 -32.13 19.42
C THR A 941 11.22 -32.25 17.92
N LEU A 942 10.18 -32.05 17.11
CA LEU A 942 10.19 -32.24 15.65
C LEU A 942 10.14 -30.90 14.90
N ASP A 943 9.51 -29.90 15.52
CA ASP A 943 9.59 -28.49 15.12
C ASP A 943 9.35 -27.60 16.36
N ASN A 944 9.84 -26.36 16.33
CA ASN A 944 9.63 -25.33 17.37
C ASN A 944 10.08 -23.96 16.84
N GLY A 945 9.14 -23.03 16.67
CA GLY A 945 9.40 -21.69 16.13
C GLY A 945 8.14 -21.02 15.57
N PRO A 946 8.26 -19.81 15.01
CA PRO A 946 7.18 -19.18 14.24
C PRO A 946 6.93 -19.96 12.93
N ARG A 947 5.67 -20.21 12.60
CA ARG A 947 5.25 -20.85 11.34
C ARG A 947 3.94 -20.25 10.83
N LYS A 948 3.79 -20.23 9.51
CA LYS A 948 2.61 -19.84 8.71
C LYS A 948 2.51 -20.88 7.58
N GLY A 949 1.32 -21.29 7.16
CA GLY A 949 1.15 -22.21 6.02
C GLY A 949 1.28 -23.72 6.32
N ARG A 950 1.56 -24.53 5.29
CA ARG A 950 1.73 -26.00 5.33
C ARG A 950 3.18 -26.41 5.42
N HIS A 951 3.45 -27.34 6.32
CA HIS A 951 4.80 -27.80 6.65
C HIS A 951 4.90 -29.33 6.68
N ALA A 952 6.11 -29.83 6.45
CA ALA A 952 6.41 -31.26 6.48
C ALA A 952 7.72 -31.52 7.27
N ALA A 953 7.60 -32.00 8.50
CA ALA A 953 8.77 -32.41 9.30
C ALA A 953 9.10 -33.89 9.05
N ARG A 954 10.39 -34.22 8.98
CA ARG A 954 10.86 -35.61 8.94
C ARG A 954 11.07 -36.12 10.36
N LEU A 955 10.34 -37.16 10.74
CA LEU A 955 10.57 -37.93 11.95
C LEU A 955 11.52 -39.09 11.66
N ASP A 956 12.51 -39.27 12.53
CA ASP A 956 13.33 -40.49 12.60
C ASP A 956 12.92 -41.29 13.85
N ALA A 957 12.61 -42.56 13.63
CA ALA A 957 12.17 -43.52 14.63
C ALA A 957 13.19 -44.64 14.85
N SER A 958 14.36 -44.59 14.21
CA SER A 958 15.32 -45.70 14.18
C SER A 958 15.78 -46.15 15.57
N ASP A 959 15.92 -45.22 16.52
CA ASP A 959 16.26 -45.50 17.93
C ASP A 959 15.03 -45.65 18.86
N LEU A 960 13.81 -45.60 18.33
CA LEU A 960 12.57 -45.72 19.11
C LEU A 960 12.12 -47.19 19.25
N PRO A 961 11.92 -47.71 20.47
CA PRO A 961 11.36 -49.04 20.68
C PRO A 961 9.98 -49.23 20.03
N SER A 962 9.69 -50.44 19.55
CA SER A 962 8.36 -50.79 19.01
C SER A 962 7.26 -50.53 20.04
N GLY A 963 6.28 -49.68 19.70
CA GLY A 963 5.32 -49.15 20.66
C GLY A 963 4.34 -48.13 20.10
N THR A 964 3.48 -47.58 20.97
CA THR A 964 2.60 -46.44 20.64
C THR A 964 3.23 -45.15 21.13
N TYR A 965 3.14 -44.11 20.30
CA TYR A 965 3.58 -42.76 20.59
C TYR A 965 2.50 -41.75 20.19
N PHE A 966 2.59 -40.54 20.72
CA PHE A 966 1.66 -39.44 20.43
C PHE A 966 2.43 -38.24 19.90
N LEU A 967 2.12 -37.83 18.66
CA LEU A 967 2.56 -36.57 18.09
C LEU A 967 1.62 -35.49 18.60
N ARG A 968 2.14 -34.44 19.26
CA ARG A 968 1.36 -33.30 19.74
C ARG A 968 1.90 -32.03 19.11
N LEU A 969 1.04 -31.30 18.43
CA LEU A 969 1.29 -29.94 17.95
C LEU A 969 0.62 -28.99 18.95
N GLU A 970 1.38 -28.00 19.40
CA GLU A 970 0.94 -26.91 20.26
C GLU A 970 1.16 -25.59 19.51
N ALA A 971 0.12 -24.77 19.43
CA ALA A 971 0.13 -23.42 18.88
C ALA A 971 -0.74 -22.53 19.78
N GLU A 972 -0.63 -21.21 19.63
CA GLU A 972 -1.08 -20.22 20.63
C GLU A 972 -2.51 -20.39 21.12
N HIS A 973 -3.45 -20.80 20.25
CA HIS A 973 -4.84 -21.08 20.60
C HIS A 973 -5.30 -22.51 20.26
N ALA A 974 -4.38 -23.41 19.92
CA ALA A 974 -4.74 -24.75 19.45
C ALA A 974 -3.75 -25.85 19.86
N VAL A 975 -4.28 -26.95 20.37
CA VAL A 975 -3.55 -28.23 20.50
C VAL A 975 -4.16 -29.25 19.55
N ARG A 976 -3.32 -30.07 18.91
CA ARG A 976 -3.70 -31.22 18.08
C ARG A 976 -2.83 -32.41 18.46
N THR A 977 -3.40 -33.61 18.48
CA THR A 977 -2.67 -34.84 18.87
C THR A 977 -2.99 -35.99 17.92
N GLU A 978 -1.98 -36.61 17.35
CA GLU A 978 -2.07 -37.74 16.43
C GLU A 978 -1.36 -38.99 16.97
N LYS A 979 -1.89 -40.18 16.64
CA LYS A 979 -1.35 -41.45 17.14
C LYS A 979 -0.35 -42.05 16.16
N MET A 980 0.86 -42.31 16.63
CA MET A 980 1.90 -43.02 15.90
C MET A 980 2.13 -44.42 16.48
N THR A 981 2.42 -45.40 15.62
CA THR A 981 2.90 -46.73 16.04
C THR A 981 4.28 -46.97 15.44
N VAL A 982 5.27 -47.36 16.24
CA VAL A 982 6.60 -47.76 15.76
C VAL A 982 6.70 -49.28 15.76
N ILE A 983 7.29 -49.85 14.69
CA ILE A 983 7.60 -51.28 14.56
C ILE A 983 9.01 -51.40 13.96
N GLN A 984 9.97 -51.74 14.81
CA GLN A 984 11.29 -52.29 14.45
C GLN A 984 11.13 -53.71 13.90
#